data_AF-A0A939P5L3-F1
#
_entry.id   AF-A0A939P5L3-F1
#
_cell.length_a   1.000
_cell.length_b   1.000
_cell.length_c   1.000
_cell.angle_alpha   90.00
_cell.angle_beta   90.00
_cell.angle_gamma   90.00
#
_symmetry.space_group_name_H-M   'P 1'
#
loop_
_entity.id
_entity.type
_entity.pdbx_description
1 polymer ?
#
loop_
_entity_poly.entity_id
_entity_poly.type
_entity_poly.pdbx_seq_one_letter_code
_entity_poly.pdbx_strand_id
1 'polypeptide(L)'
;MTGTEPVTMLSVTVNENDGTTRYSYELRTSVGVVRPAMEQEYLVEVNQSLVRDLCGKINKSLKGALQGGPGDLWGELAGYGQTLYDHLFQPTHGNDEPELVAQMRQTSSPLLVRTNEMQVPWELLHDGTEFLGLSHDLGQGSVVRGAFLSGREVGRMERALIVGDPLGDLAAARSEAEHVAEWLTARGTECTLLIGEDATLVDVVARLSSTPYDLLHYCGHVSILNRPADSGLMLHQRRLLNETALRTAAKVGAPPVVFINGCRSAGPIANLCVSFMRMGAKVVVGTRAEVAEASARQFAEEFYLRLLDDQTAGSAVRNARLSLLNEPDGAWASFLLFGDPGVHITGGPVTPAPGTDAPEGPYSPAATEMMRRVATVAEPRGVAISMDLLFGLVTAPELQDTLRRAIGSERLSILTELMHTFVAETPGAAENGLNGTPHPAMSGDVQLSDTVRSVLHQAEDNASTDGRSAVTPHDIATAFAETGGGSASQLLDAFGITPRRLFTPDLAADPPPAPSSSQSSATSQSSASSSLAAKKPTPPGGGGDSFNGDGRLRSGLLDERAAKAVGAALLLAAAKRSVIGSHTLLQGFALADSRVLRQALEAQGEAGRRAAHVLFSPSPRRRDFSRRSLGSIEQAQAERPGEPVGEAAILRGLLTDKEAAARGLLEQLGVDPDQLIRDLEQDDRPADPDQDRGRGRGRDQDRDQRPDQHPDQDRDPGSPD
;
A
#
# COMPACT_ATOMS: atom_id res chain seq x y z
N MET A 1 -29.93 -16.99 13.70
CA MET A 1 -28.50 -17.25 13.95
C MET A 1 -27.84 -17.11 12.59
N THR A 2 -27.15 -15.99 12.36
CA THR A 2 -26.43 -15.71 11.12
C THR A 2 -25.28 -16.72 11.00
N GLY A 3 -25.27 -17.50 9.91
CA GLY A 3 -24.58 -18.79 9.79
C GLY A 3 -23.11 -18.70 9.36
N THR A 4 -22.26 -18.09 10.18
CA THR A 4 -20.81 -18.19 10.04
C THR A 4 -20.23 -18.83 11.29
N GLU A 5 -19.51 -19.95 11.12
CA GLU A 5 -18.82 -20.58 12.24
C GLU A 5 -17.72 -19.65 12.78
N PRO A 6 -17.42 -19.70 14.09
CA PRO A 6 -16.25 -19.01 14.64
C PRO A 6 -14.99 -19.48 13.92
N VAL A 7 -14.28 -18.56 13.25
CA VAL A 7 -13.06 -18.83 12.48
C VAL A 7 -11.83 -18.45 13.29
N THR A 8 -10.77 -19.25 13.18
CA THR A 8 -9.43 -18.90 13.61
C THR A 8 -8.74 -18.13 12.50
N MET A 9 -8.28 -16.91 12.78
CA MET A 9 -7.64 -16.05 11.80
C MET A 9 -6.15 -15.98 12.07
N LEU A 10 -5.33 -16.38 11.09
CA LEU A 10 -3.89 -16.16 11.07
C LEU A 10 -3.58 -15.00 10.11
N SER A 11 -3.29 -13.82 10.65
CA SER A 11 -2.82 -12.68 9.88
C SER A 11 -1.30 -12.79 9.69
N VAL A 12 -0.84 -12.72 8.44
CA VAL A 12 0.57 -12.79 8.06
C VAL A 12 0.94 -11.59 7.19
N THR A 13 1.76 -10.69 7.72
CA THR A 13 2.27 -9.53 6.97
C THR A 13 3.74 -9.73 6.63
N VAL A 14 4.05 -9.72 5.34
CA VAL A 14 5.41 -9.85 4.81
C VAL A 14 5.92 -8.48 4.37
N ASN A 15 7.03 -8.05 4.98
CA ASN A 15 7.71 -6.81 4.65
C ASN A 15 9.11 -7.11 4.09
N GLU A 16 9.39 -6.66 2.86
CA GLU A 16 10.71 -6.77 2.24
C GLU A 16 11.45 -5.44 2.34
N ASN A 17 12.45 -5.34 3.20
CA ASN A 17 13.28 -4.14 3.37
C ASN A 17 14.77 -4.52 3.31
N ASP A 18 15.57 -3.78 2.54
CA ASP A 18 17.04 -3.85 2.55
C ASP A 18 17.67 -5.25 2.37
N GLY A 19 16.98 -6.15 1.66
CA GLY A 19 17.44 -7.53 1.43
C GLY A 19 17.11 -8.52 2.56
N THR A 20 16.39 -8.06 3.58
CA THR A 20 15.77 -8.89 4.62
C THR A 20 14.27 -8.94 4.40
N THR A 21 13.70 -10.15 4.39
CA THR A 21 12.25 -10.34 4.34
C THR A 21 11.78 -10.77 5.71
N ARG A 22 10.76 -10.08 6.22
CA ARG A 22 10.27 -10.26 7.58
C ARG A 22 8.80 -10.61 7.55
N TYR A 23 8.46 -11.72 8.18
CA TYR A 23 7.09 -12.19 8.33
C TYR A 23 6.64 -11.85 9.76
N SER A 24 5.54 -11.13 9.88
CA SER A 24 4.86 -10.83 11.14
C SER A 24 3.56 -11.62 11.20
N TYR A 25 3.34 -12.33 12.31
CA TYR A 25 2.20 -13.21 12.49
C TYR A 25 1.34 -12.78 13.68
N GLU A 26 0.03 -12.85 13.51
CA GLU A 26 -0.96 -12.65 14.57
C GLU A 26 -2.05 -13.71 14.42
N LEU A 27 -2.37 -14.43 15.50
CA LEU A 27 -3.45 -15.43 15.53
C LEU A 27 -4.58 -14.96 16.43
N ARG A 28 -5.80 -14.95 15.90
CA ARG A 28 -7.02 -14.66 16.65
C ARG A 28 -7.92 -15.90 16.63
N THR A 29 -8.24 -16.43 17.81
CA THR A 29 -9.18 -17.55 17.99
C THR A 29 -10.47 -17.04 18.63
N SER A 30 -11.63 -17.44 18.12
CA SER A 30 -12.96 -16.94 18.53
C SER A 30 -13.62 -17.74 19.67
N VAL A 31 -12.87 -18.55 20.44
CA VAL A 31 -13.40 -19.32 21.57
C VAL A 31 -13.16 -18.59 22.90
N GLY A 32 -14.23 -18.42 23.68
CA GLY A 32 -14.28 -17.56 24.86
C GLY A 32 -13.47 -18.00 26.08
N VAL A 33 -13.22 -16.99 26.93
CA VAL A 33 -12.75 -16.99 28.33
C VAL A 33 -11.22 -17.11 28.56
N VAL A 34 -10.64 -15.92 28.78
CA VAL A 34 -9.51 -15.61 29.68
C VAL A 34 -8.11 -16.01 29.19
N ARG A 35 -7.58 -15.22 28.25
CA ARG A 35 -6.30 -14.49 28.40
C ARG A 35 -6.43 -13.16 27.64
N PRO A 36 -5.79 -12.04 28.07
CA PRO A 36 -5.67 -10.87 27.21
C PRO A 36 -5.03 -11.33 25.90
N ALA A 37 -5.42 -10.75 24.76
CA ALA A 37 -4.65 -10.93 23.52
C ALA A 37 -3.19 -10.64 23.87
N MET A 38 -2.34 -11.66 23.89
CA MET A 38 -0.91 -11.45 23.99
C MET A 38 -0.51 -10.92 22.63
N GLU A 39 -0.48 -9.60 22.50
CA GLU A 39 0.26 -8.89 21.47
C GLU A 39 1.74 -9.24 21.64
N GLN A 40 2.14 -10.40 21.14
CA GLN A 40 3.53 -10.71 20.91
C GLN A 40 3.67 -10.82 19.40
N GLU A 41 4.21 -9.76 18.80
CA GLU A 41 4.56 -9.72 17.39
C GLU A 41 5.54 -10.87 17.12
N TYR A 42 5.03 -12.00 16.63
CA TYR A 42 5.85 -13.13 16.28
C TYR A 42 6.50 -12.80 14.95
N LEU A 43 7.79 -12.48 15.01
CA LEU A 43 8.54 -11.91 13.91
C LEU A 43 9.63 -12.89 13.49
N VAL A 44 9.62 -13.28 12.22
CA VAL A 44 10.61 -14.20 11.67
C VAL A 44 11.31 -13.53 10.50
N GLU A 45 12.63 -13.54 10.51
CA GLU A 45 13.43 -13.18 9.33
C GLU A 45 13.54 -14.40 8.44
N VAL A 46 12.93 -14.31 7.26
CA VAL A 46 12.75 -15.41 6.34
C VAL A 46 13.60 -15.15 5.10
N ASN A 47 14.40 -16.14 4.71
CA ASN A 47 15.04 -16.12 3.40
C ASN A 47 14.00 -16.32 2.29
N GLN A 48 13.58 -15.22 1.66
CA GLN A 48 12.56 -15.21 0.62
C GLN A 48 12.99 -15.90 -0.68
N SER A 49 14.30 -15.99 -0.97
CA SER A 49 14.77 -16.79 -2.11
C SER A 49 14.53 -18.28 -1.89
N LEU A 50 14.76 -18.77 -0.67
CA LEU A 50 14.48 -20.15 -0.29
C LEU A 50 12.98 -20.47 -0.37
N VAL A 51 12.12 -19.57 0.11
CA VAL A 51 10.65 -19.72 -0.01
C VAL A 51 10.25 -19.89 -1.47
N ARG A 52 10.73 -18.99 -2.35
CA ARG A 52 10.44 -19.06 -3.79
C ARG A 52 10.94 -20.36 -4.43
N ASP A 53 12.14 -20.80 -4.08
CA ASP A 53 12.72 -22.03 -4.62
C ASP A 53 11.93 -23.27 -4.17
N LEU A 54 11.53 -23.34 -2.90
CA LEU A 54 10.70 -24.43 -2.36
C LEU A 54 9.30 -24.46 -2.99
N CYS A 55 8.64 -23.30 -3.12
CA CYS A 55 7.38 -23.19 -3.87
C CYS A 55 7.56 -23.62 -5.33
N GLY A 56 8.69 -23.28 -5.96
CA GLY A 56 9.04 -23.72 -7.30
C GLY A 56 9.19 -25.24 -7.40
N LYS A 57 9.81 -25.88 -6.41
CA LYS A 57 9.95 -27.34 -6.34
C LYS A 57 8.60 -28.05 -6.18
N ILE A 58 7.73 -27.57 -5.27
CA ILE A 58 6.36 -28.09 -5.11
C ILE A 58 5.60 -28.06 -6.43
N ASN A 59 5.60 -26.91 -7.12
CA ASN A 59 4.94 -26.78 -8.43
C ASN A 59 5.52 -27.75 -9.48
N LYS A 60 6.84 -27.98 -9.44
CA LYS A 60 7.51 -28.91 -10.35
C LYS A 60 7.12 -30.37 -10.06
N SER A 61 7.04 -30.77 -8.80
CA SER A 61 6.61 -32.12 -8.40
C SER A 61 5.17 -32.39 -8.82
N LEU A 62 4.25 -31.45 -8.59
CA LEU A 62 2.86 -31.57 -9.06
C LEU A 62 2.77 -31.72 -10.59
N LYS A 63 3.52 -30.91 -11.33
CA LYS A 63 3.59 -31.02 -12.80
C LYS A 63 4.15 -32.38 -13.26
N GLY A 64 5.15 -32.91 -12.55
CA GLY A 64 5.73 -34.21 -12.84
C GLY A 64 4.76 -35.37 -12.59
N ALA A 65 3.98 -35.30 -11.51
CA ALA A 65 2.97 -36.30 -11.16
C ALA A 65 1.87 -36.42 -12.23
N LEU A 66 1.34 -35.29 -12.69
CA LEU A 66 0.35 -35.26 -13.78
C LEU A 66 0.86 -35.94 -15.06
N GLN A 67 2.17 -35.88 -15.33
CA GLN A 67 2.81 -36.49 -16.49
C GLN A 67 3.16 -37.97 -16.31
N GLY A 68 2.69 -38.61 -15.23
CA GLY A 68 2.98 -40.02 -14.92
C GLY A 68 4.40 -40.25 -14.42
N GLY A 69 5.02 -39.24 -13.79
CA GLY A 69 6.36 -39.35 -13.23
C GLY A 69 6.44 -40.44 -12.14
N PRO A 70 7.41 -41.38 -12.21
CA PRO A 70 7.59 -42.38 -11.17
C PRO A 70 8.25 -41.71 -9.95
N GLY A 71 7.48 -41.40 -8.93
CA GLY A 71 7.99 -40.74 -7.73
C GLY A 71 7.08 -40.87 -6.52
N ASP A 72 7.68 -40.79 -5.33
CA ASP A 72 6.96 -40.62 -4.07
C ASP A 72 6.53 -39.16 -3.94
N LEU A 73 5.48 -38.78 -4.68
CA LEU A 73 4.97 -37.40 -4.69
C LEU A 73 4.64 -36.93 -3.27
N TRP A 74 4.02 -37.80 -2.46
CA TRP A 74 3.68 -37.49 -1.08
C TRP A 74 4.92 -37.13 -0.27
N GLY A 75 5.96 -37.98 -0.30
CA GLY A 75 7.22 -37.73 0.40
C GLY A 75 7.93 -36.46 -0.07
N GLU A 76 7.91 -36.16 -1.38
CA GLU A 76 8.46 -34.91 -1.91
C GLU A 76 7.71 -33.67 -1.40
N LEU A 77 6.39 -33.69 -1.49
CA LEU A 77 5.54 -32.60 -1.02
C LEU A 77 5.67 -32.41 0.50
N ALA A 78 5.70 -33.49 1.27
CA ALA A 78 5.86 -33.44 2.72
C ALA A 78 7.23 -32.88 3.10
N GLY A 79 8.31 -33.29 2.42
CA GLY A 79 9.66 -32.77 2.66
C GLY A 79 9.79 -31.28 2.36
N TYR A 80 9.29 -30.81 1.22
CA TYR A 80 9.31 -29.38 0.88
C TYR A 80 8.35 -28.56 1.75
N GLY A 81 7.16 -29.09 2.02
CA GLY A 81 6.14 -28.47 2.87
C GLY A 81 6.62 -28.31 4.32
N GLN A 82 7.34 -29.30 4.85
CA GLN A 82 7.93 -29.25 6.19
C GLN A 82 9.09 -28.26 6.24
N THR A 83 9.96 -28.25 5.22
CA THR A 83 11.06 -27.27 5.15
C THR A 83 10.50 -25.83 5.09
N LEU A 84 9.42 -25.61 4.35
CA LEU A 84 8.72 -24.32 4.33
C LEU A 84 8.12 -23.98 5.70
N TYR A 85 7.44 -24.94 6.32
CA TYR A 85 6.82 -24.77 7.63
C TYR A 85 7.85 -24.37 8.70
N ASP A 86 8.94 -25.12 8.82
CA ASP A 86 10.03 -24.85 9.78
C ASP A 86 10.66 -23.48 9.54
N HIS A 87 10.78 -23.08 8.27
CA HIS A 87 11.40 -21.81 7.89
C HIS A 87 10.48 -20.59 8.13
N LEU A 88 9.17 -20.78 8.04
CA LEU A 88 8.16 -19.75 8.31
C LEU A 88 7.83 -19.63 9.80
N PHE A 89 7.89 -20.74 10.54
CA PHE A 89 7.54 -20.81 11.96
C PHE A 89 8.75 -21.12 12.85
N GLN A 90 9.82 -20.32 12.72
CA GLN A 90 11.07 -20.49 13.49
C GLN A 90 10.96 -20.07 14.97
N PRO A 91 11.35 -20.93 15.94
CA PRO A 91 11.38 -20.56 17.35
C PRO A 91 12.15 -19.25 17.61
N THR A 92 11.48 -18.25 18.19
CA THR A 92 12.10 -16.93 18.46
C THR A 92 13.00 -16.96 19.70
N HIS A 93 12.71 -17.83 20.67
CA HIS A 93 13.45 -17.98 21.93
C HIS A 93 13.54 -19.45 22.38
N GLY A 94 14.68 -20.09 22.16
CA GLY A 94 14.92 -21.48 22.58
C GLY A 94 14.52 -22.54 21.54
N ASN A 95 14.42 -23.80 21.95
CA ASN A 95 14.01 -24.92 21.10
C ASN A 95 12.51 -25.24 21.22
N ASP A 96 11.75 -24.43 21.98
CA ASP A 96 10.33 -24.67 22.23
C ASP A 96 9.49 -24.23 21.02
N GLU A 97 8.44 -25.00 20.72
CA GLU A 97 7.48 -24.67 19.67
C GLU A 97 6.84 -23.29 19.96
N PRO A 98 6.71 -22.40 18.96
CA PRO A 98 6.05 -21.12 19.16
C PRO A 98 4.62 -21.29 19.66
N GLU A 99 4.19 -20.49 20.65
CA GLU A 99 2.83 -20.56 21.19
C GLU A 99 1.75 -20.41 20.10
N LEU A 100 2.02 -19.56 19.11
CA LEU A 100 1.23 -19.41 17.87
C LEU A 100 0.97 -20.75 17.19
N VAL A 101 2.02 -21.55 17.01
CA VAL A 101 1.98 -22.83 16.31
C VAL A 101 1.22 -23.87 17.13
N ALA A 102 1.48 -23.92 18.44
CA ALA A 102 0.77 -24.80 19.35
C ALA A 102 -0.75 -24.51 19.36
N GLN A 103 -1.13 -23.23 19.38
CA GLN A 103 -2.53 -22.80 19.32
C GLN A 103 -3.15 -23.12 17.96
N MET A 104 -2.43 -22.88 16.86
CA MET A 104 -2.90 -23.23 15.52
C MET A 104 -3.15 -24.74 15.39
N ARG A 105 -2.26 -25.60 15.94
CA ARG A 105 -2.42 -27.06 15.90
C ARG A 105 -3.59 -27.56 16.76
N GLN A 106 -3.91 -26.86 17.84
CA GLN A 106 -4.98 -27.24 18.77
C GLN A 106 -6.36 -26.72 18.36
N THR A 107 -6.44 -25.84 17.35
CA THR A 107 -7.70 -25.25 16.93
C THR A 107 -8.59 -26.25 16.20
N SER A 108 -9.86 -26.28 16.55
CA SER A 108 -10.87 -27.08 15.85
C SER A 108 -11.74 -26.25 14.90
N SER A 109 -11.64 -24.92 14.96
CA SER A 109 -12.35 -24.02 14.05
C SER A 109 -11.64 -23.92 12.69
N PRO A 110 -12.36 -23.56 11.62
CA PRO A 110 -11.76 -23.26 10.33
C PRO A 110 -10.62 -22.23 10.44
N LEU A 111 -9.58 -22.39 9.61
CA LEU A 111 -8.37 -21.57 9.63
C LEU A 111 -8.34 -20.65 8.42
N LEU A 112 -8.49 -19.35 8.64
CA LEU A 112 -8.34 -18.32 7.60
C LEU A 112 -6.96 -17.68 7.68
N VAL A 113 -6.13 -17.90 6.67
CA VAL A 113 -4.82 -17.24 6.53
C VAL A 113 -4.99 -15.95 5.75
N ARG A 114 -4.86 -14.79 6.42
CA ARG A 114 -4.89 -13.48 5.77
C ARG A 114 -3.47 -13.01 5.50
N THR A 115 -3.07 -12.90 4.24
CA THR A 115 -1.69 -12.52 3.91
C THR A 115 -1.56 -11.59 2.71
N ASN A 116 -0.44 -10.86 2.63
CA ASN A 116 0.04 -10.19 1.42
C ASN A 116 1.04 -11.06 0.62
N GLU A 117 1.35 -12.27 1.08
CA GLU A 117 2.22 -13.24 0.42
C GLU A 117 1.40 -14.35 -0.26
N MET A 118 1.25 -14.25 -1.59
CA MET A 118 0.38 -15.14 -2.37
C MET A 118 1.12 -16.36 -2.96
N GLN A 119 2.43 -16.48 -2.78
CA GLN A 119 3.23 -17.58 -3.34
C GLN A 119 3.31 -18.79 -2.41
N VAL A 120 3.18 -18.58 -1.10
CA VAL A 120 3.27 -19.65 -0.10
C VAL A 120 2.05 -20.57 -0.22
N PRO A 121 2.24 -21.89 -0.38
CA PRO A 121 1.15 -22.86 -0.42
C PRO A 121 0.75 -23.24 1.00
N TRP A 122 0.01 -22.37 1.69
CA TRP A 122 -0.37 -22.55 3.10
C TRP A 122 -1.00 -23.92 3.40
N GLU A 123 -1.83 -24.44 2.49
CA GLU A 123 -2.46 -25.76 2.59
C GLU A 123 -1.48 -26.94 2.42
N LEU A 124 -0.31 -26.72 1.83
CA LEU A 124 0.74 -27.72 1.64
C LEU A 124 1.90 -27.56 2.63
N LEU A 125 1.80 -26.64 3.60
CA LEU A 125 2.71 -26.67 4.73
C LEU A 125 2.48 -27.95 5.53
N HIS A 126 3.55 -28.60 5.95
CA HIS A 126 3.49 -29.88 6.65
C HIS A 126 4.10 -29.71 8.05
N ASP A 127 3.31 -29.95 9.09
CA ASP A 127 3.67 -29.63 10.48
C ASP A 127 4.52 -30.71 11.18
N GLY A 128 5.08 -31.62 10.38
CA GLY A 128 5.77 -32.84 10.79
C GLY A 128 4.85 -34.04 10.98
N THR A 129 3.52 -33.85 11.03
CA THR A 129 2.54 -34.93 11.16
C THR A 129 1.60 -35.04 9.95
N GLU A 130 1.09 -33.92 9.47
CA GLU A 130 0.13 -33.88 8.36
C GLU A 130 0.22 -32.52 7.62
N PHE A 131 -0.32 -32.47 6.40
CA PHE A 131 -0.52 -31.20 5.69
C PHE A 131 -1.62 -30.35 6.34
N LEU A 132 -1.40 -29.04 6.44
CA LEU A 132 -2.40 -28.12 7.03
C LEU A 132 -3.74 -28.18 6.29
N GLY A 133 -3.72 -28.34 4.96
CA GLY A 133 -4.92 -28.43 4.12
C GLY A 133 -5.70 -29.74 4.22
N LEU A 134 -5.15 -30.76 4.89
CA LEU A 134 -5.80 -32.04 5.16
C LEU A 134 -6.25 -32.15 6.62
N SER A 135 -5.62 -31.42 7.54
CA SER A 135 -5.98 -31.35 8.96
C SER A 135 -6.99 -30.24 9.26
N HIS A 136 -6.90 -29.08 8.59
CA HIS A 136 -7.73 -27.90 8.86
C HIS A 136 -8.62 -27.53 7.68
N ASP A 137 -9.79 -26.96 7.99
CA ASP A 137 -10.63 -26.28 7.02
C ASP A 137 -9.99 -24.93 6.67
N LEU A 138 -9.07 -24.96 5.71
CA LEU A 138 -8.18 -23.84 5.42
C LEU A 138 -8.65 -22.98 4.24
N GLY A 139 -8.79 -21.68 4.48
CA GLY A 139 -9.03 -20.66 3.45
C GLY A 139 -7.93 -19.59 3.44
N GLN A 140 -7.75 -18.92 2.30
CA GLN A 140 -6.80 -17.82 2.14
C GLN A 140 -7.54 -16.50 1.88
N GLY A 141 -7.10 -15.44 2.55
CA GLY A 141 -7.58 -14.07 2.35
C GLY A 141 -6.42 -13.15 1.99
N SER A 142 -6.67 -12.14 1.17
CA SER A 142 -5.68 -11.10 0.92
C SER A 142 -5.76 -10.01 2.00
N VAL A 143 -4.60 -9.52 2.43
CA VAL A 143 -4.49 -8.27 3.22
C VAL A 143 -4.70 -7.04 2.31
N VAL A 144 -4.69 -7.21 0.98
CA VAL A 144 -4.75 -6.10 0.02
C VAL A 144 -6.15 -5.49 -0.07
N ARG A 145 -6.26 -4.30 0.49
CA ARG A 145 -7.46 -3.46 0.60
C ARG A 145 -7.94 -2.88 -0.72
N GLY A 146 -9.24 -2.98 -0.95
CA GLY A 146 -10.05 -2.31 -1.96
C GLY A 146 -11.52 -2.33 -1.52
N ALA A 147 -12.39 -1.51 -2.11
CA ALA A 147 -13.82 -1.61 -1.86
C ALA A 147 -14.31 -2.99 -2.34
N PHE A 148 -14.61 -3.87 -1.40
CA PHE A 148 -15.33 -5.10 -1.70
C PHE A 148 -16.77 -4.71 -2.02
N LEU A 149 -17.30 -5.16 -3.15
CA LEU A 149 -18.74 -5.12 -3.33
C LEU A 149 -19.36 -6.04 -2.26
N SER A 150 -20.36 -5.56 -1.52
CA SER A 150 -21.13 -6.42 -0.62
C SER A 150 -21.65 -7.61 -1.43
N GLY A 151 -21.22 -8.81 -1.06
CA GLY A 151 -21.65 -10.04 -1.70
C GLY A 151 -23.14 -10.28 -1.51
N ARG A 152 -23.75 -11.02 -2.43
CA ARG A 152 -25.16 -11.41 -2.31
C ARG A 152 -25.32 -12.56 -1.31
N GLU A 153 -26.28 -12.45 -0.40
CA GLU A 153 -26.71 -13.57 0.45
C GLU A 153 -27.42 -14.65 -0.37
N VAL A 154 -27.12 -15.92 -0.09
CA VAL A 154 -27.64 -17.08 -0.81
C VAL A 154 -28.22 -18.05 0.21
N GLY A 155 -29.50 -18.37 0.07
CA GLY A 155 -30.13 -19.43 0.87
C GLY A 155 -29.91 -20.82 0.28
N ARG A 156 -29.72 -20.94 -1.04
CA ARG A 156 -29.40 -22.18 -1.74
C ARG A 156 -28.74 -21.90 -3.08
N MET A 157 -27.90 -22.81 -3.55
CA MET A 157 -27.34 -22.76 -4.91
C MET A 157 -28.40 -23.20 -5.93
N GLU A 158 -29.13 -22.23 -6.49
CA GLU A 158 -30.23 -22.46 -7.42
C GLU A 158 -29.84 -22.24 -8.88
N ARG A 159 -28.90 -21.33 -9.15
CA ARG A 159 -28.49 -21.00 -10.52
C ARG A 159 -26.98 -21.02 -10.69
N ALA A 160 -26.50 -21.73 -11.71
CA ALA A 160 -25.09 -21.83 -12.06
C ALA A 160 -24.83 -21.34 -13.49
N LEU A 161 -23.82 -20.50 -13.65
CA LEU A 161 -23.20 -20.21 -14.95
C LEU A 161 -21.96 -21.10 -15.09
N ILE A 162 -21.93 -21.90 -16.15
CA ILE A 162 -20.84 -22.84 -16.43
C ILE A 162 -20.22 -22.44 -17.76
N VAL A 163 -18.92 -22.17 -17.74
CA VAL A 163 -18.15 -21.72 -18.92
C VAL A 163 -17.01 -22.71 -19.14
N GLY A 164 -17.03 -23.41 -20.26
CA GLY A 164 -16.05 -24.48 -20.57
C GLY A 164 -15.43 -24.35 -21.94
N ASP A 165 -14.16 -24.70 -22.06
CA ASP A 165 -13.43 -24.76 -23.33
C ASP A 165 -13.70 -23.58 -24.29
N PRO A 166 -13.48 -22.31 -23.89
CA PRO A 166 -13.92 -21.16 -24.72
C PRO A 166 -13.15 -21.02 -26.05
N LEU A 167 -11.94 -21.60 -26.13
CA LEU A 167 -11.14 -21.61 -27.35
C LEU A 167 -11.40 -22.83 -28.25
N GLY A 168 -12.13 -23.84 -27.77
CA GLY A 168 -12.37 -25.07 -28.52
C GLY A 168 -11.15 -25.99 -28.65
N ASP A 169 -10.12 -25.79 -27.81
CA ASP A 169 -8.83 -26.49 -27.87
C ASP A 169 -8.55 -27.37 -26.64
N LEU A 170 -9.47 -27.43 -25.67
CA LEU A 170 -9.36 -28.23 -24.44
C LEU A 170 -10.56 -29.16 -24.29
N ALA A 171 -10.49 -30.34 -24.91
CA ALA A 171 -11.55 -31.36 -24.83
C ALA A 171 -11.88 -31.78 -23.38
N ALA A 172 -10.87 -31.85 -22.51
CA ALA A 172 -11.06 -32.16 -21.10
C ALA A 172 -11.89 -31.09 -20.37
N ALA A 173 -11.65 -29.80 -20.65
CA ALA A 173 -12.43 -28.70 -20.07
C ALA A 173 -13.88 -28.72 -20.57
N ARG A 174 -14.10 -29.08 -21.84
CA ARG A 174 -15.45 -29.27 -22.39
C ARG A 174 -16.20 -30.37 -21.66
N SER A 175 -15.56 -31.55 -21.53
CA SER A 175 -16.10 -32.71 -20.83
C SER A 175 -16.44 -32.37 -19.37
N GLU A 176 -15.55 -31.65 -18.67
CA GLU A 176 -15.79 -31.17 -17.30
C GLU A 176 -17.02 -30.25 -17.23
N ALA A 177 -17.13 -29.25 -18.11
CA ALA A 177 -18.24 -28.31 -18.10
C ALA A 177 -19.59 -28.98 -18.38
N GLU A 178 -19.65 -29.85 -19.40
CA GLU A 178 -20.84 -30.62 -19.74
C GLU A 178 -21.26 -31.51 -18.57
N HIS A 179 -20.30 -32.23 -18.00
CA HIS A 179 -20.55 -33.12 -16.86
C HIS A 179 -21.03 -32.37 -15.61
N VAL A 180 -20.37 -31.28 -15.22
CA VAL A 180 -20.76 -30.47 -14.06
C VAL A 180 -22.16 -29.89 -14.25
N ALA A 181 -22.51 -29.45 -15.47
CA ALA A 181 -23.85 -28.96 -15.79
C ALA A 181 -24.92 -30.04 -15.62
N GLU A 182 -24.68 -31.24 -16.15
CA GLU A 182 -25.58 -32.38 -16.01
C GLU A 182 -25.74 -32.78 -14.53
N TRP A 183 -24.62 -32.86 -13.80
CA TRP A 183 -24.58 -33.31 -12.41
C TRP A 183 -25.33 -32.35 -11.47
N LEU A 184 -25.17 -31.04 -11.67
CA LEU A 184 -25.87 -30.00 -10.90
C LEU A 184 -27.35 -29.91 -11.27
N THR A 185 -27.68 -30.03 -12.56
CA THR A 185 -29.08 -30.05 -13.04
C THR A 185 -29.85 -31.22 -12.43
N ALA A 186 -29.23 -32.40 -12.36
CA ALA A 186 -29.81 -33.58 -11.72
C ALA A 186 -30.13 -33.38 -10.22
N ARG A 187 -29.55 -32.36 -9.58
CA ARG A 187 -29.73 -32.01 -8.17
C ARG A 187 -30.54 -30.73 -7.95
N GLY A 188 -31.15 -30.21 -9.02
CA GLY A 188 -32.10 -29.11 -8.97
C GLY A 188 -31.49 -27.72 -9.07
N THR A 189 -30.23 -27.60 -9.52
CA THR A 189 -29.63 -26.31 -9.89
C THR A 189 -29.88 -26.01 -11.37
N GLU A 190 -30.42 -24.85 -11.69
CA GLU A 190 -30.59 -24.36 -13.06
C GLU A 190 -29.22 -23.96 -13.64
N CYS A 191 -28.75 -24.70 -14.64
CA CYS A 191 -27.45 -24.47 -15.27
C CYS A 191 -27.59 -23.75 -16.62
N THR A 192 -26.87 -22.63 -16.77
CA THR A 192 -26.58 -22.02 -18.08
C THR A 192 -25.17 -22.44 -18.50
N LEU A 193 -25.05 -23.15 -19.62
CA LEU A 193 -23.80 -23.66 -20.15
C LEU A 193 -23.36 -22.86 -21.38
N LEU A 194 -22.14 -22.32 -21.36
CA LEU A 194 -21.50 -21.63 -22.48
C LEU A 194 -20.20 -22.35 -22.84
N ILE A 195 -20.10 -22.87 -24.07
CA ILE A 195 -18.95 -23.63 -24.54
C ILE A 195 -18.44 -23.10 -25.89
N GLY A 196 -17.12 -23.08 -26.08
CA GLY A 196 -16.51 -22.75 -27.37
C GLY A 196 -16.95 -21.38 -27.87
N GLU A 197 -17.57 -21.33 -29.05
CA GLU A 197 -18.00 -20.08 -29.67
C GLU A 197 -19.10 -19.32 -28.90
N ASP A 198 -19.88 -20.01 -28.05
CA ASP A 198 -20.90 -19.37 -27.20
C ASP A 198 -20.30 -18.69 -25.96
N ALA A 199 -19.05 -19.02 -25.61
CA ALA A 199 -18.35 -18.48 -24.45
C ALA A 199 -17.64 -17.15 -24.78
N THR A 200 -18.34 -16.22 -25.43
CA THR A 200 -17.79 -14.90 -25.75
C THR A 200 -17.76 -13.97 -24.54
N LEU A 201 -16.88 -12.96 -24.56
CA LEU A 201 -16.86 -11.92 -23.51
C LEU A 201 -18.20 -11.21 -23.37
N VAL A 202 -18.88 -10.94 -24.48
CA VAL A 202 -20.17 -10.24 -24.48
C VAL A 202 -21.23 -11.11 -23.81
N ASP A 203 -21.32 -12.38 -24.17
CA ASP A 203 -22.33 -13.30 -23.64
C ASP A 203 -22.11 -13.57 -22.15
N VAL A 204 -20.87 -13.83 -21.74
CA VAL A 204 -20.53 -14.05 -20.33
C VAL A 204 -20.86 -12.80 -19.48
N VAL A 205 -20.45 -11.61 -19.92
CA VAL A 205 -20.75 -10.36 -19.21
C VAL A 205 -22.26 -10.09 -19.18
N ALA A 206 -22.96 -10.29 -20.29
CA ALA A 206 -24.41 -10.11 -20.36
C ALA A 206 -25.15 -11.05 -19.40
N ARG A 207 -24.75 -12.32 -19.32
CA ARG A 207 -25.31 -13.31 -18.39
C ARG A 207 -25.05 -12.90 -16.94
N LEU A 208 -23.81 -12.60 -16.57
CA LEU A 208 -23.45 -12.15 -15.22
C LEU A 208 -24.18 -10.86 -14.82
N SER A 209 -24.47 -9.96 -15.76
CA SER A 209 -25.16 -8.69 -15.49
C SER A 209 -26.67 -8.83 -15.34
N SER A 210 -27.28 -9.80 -16.03
CA SER A 210 -28.74 -9.93 -16.14
C SER A 210 -29.34 -10.98 -15.21
N THR A 211 -28.53 -11.94 -14.78
CA THR A 211 -28.99 -13.09 -13.99
C THR A 211 -28.18 -13.19 -12.69
N PRO A 212 -28.83 -13.28 -11.51
CA PRO A 212 -28.14 -13.46 -10.24
C PRO A 212 -27.72 -14.93 -10.05
N TYR A 213 -26.63 -15.34 -10.69
CA TYR A 213 -26.05 -16.67 -10.49
C TYR A 213 -25.48 -16.84 -9.08
N ASP A 214 -25.66 -18.01 -8.49
CA ASP A 214 -25.09 -18.42 -7.20
C ASP A 214 -23.68 -19.01 -7.39
N LEU A 215 -23.47 -19.68 -8.52
CA LEU A 215 -22.22 -20.34 -8.90
C LEU A 215 -21.73 -19.85 -10.28
N LEU A 216 -20.44 -19.53 -10.37
CA LEU A 216 -19.68 -19.52 -11.61
C LEU A 216 -18.69 -20.68 -11.61
N HIS A 217 -18.85 -21.64 -12.51
CA HIS A 217 -17.84 -22.67 -12.77
C HIS A 217 -17.14 -22.36 -14.10
N TYR A 218 -15.82 -22.21 -14.06
CA TYR A 218 -14.99 -21.97 -15.23
C TYR A 218 -13.93 -23.06 -15.37
N CYS A 219 -13.83 -23.66 -16.54
CA CYS A 219 -12.75 -24.57 -16.91
C CYS A 219 -12.16 -24.18 -18.28
N GLY A 220 -10.86 -23.88 -18.32
CA GLY A 220 -10.21 -23.40 -19.54
C GLY A 220 -8.86 -22.72 -19.31
N HIS A 221 -8.40 -21.95 -20.30
CA HIS A 221 -7.14 -21.21 -20.21
C HIS A 221 -7.26 -19.98 -19.32
N VAL A 222 -6.25 -19.72 -18.50
CA VAL A 222 -6.17 -18.48 -17.71
C VAL A 222 -4.95 -17.69 -18.12
N SER A 223 -5.14 -16.43 -18.49
CA SER A 223 -4.04 -15.49 -18.71
C SER A 223 -3.71 -14.80 -17.39
N ILE A 224 -2.44 -14.84 -16.97
CA ILE A 224 -1.98 -14.10 -15.79
C ILE A 224 -0.66 -13.44 -16.17
N LEU A 225 -0.72 -12.14 -16.46
CA LEU A 225 0.43 -11.32 -16.85
C LEU A 225 0.70 -10.28 -15.77
N ASN A 226 1.89 -9.66 -15.79
CA ASN A 226 2.37 -8.76 -14.75
C ASN A 226 1.49 -7.52 -14.49
N ARG A 227 0.49 -7.24 -15.34
CA ARG A 227 -0.48 -6.16 -15.13
C ARG A 227 -1.87 -6.75 -14.83
N PRO A 228 -2.64 -6.19 -13.87
CA PRO A 228 -3.99 -6.65 -13.56
C PRO A 228 -4.95 -6.65 -14.77
N ALA A 229 -4.83 -5.66 -15.67
CA ALA A 229 -5.65 -5.57 -16.88
C ALA A 229 -5.41 -6.72 -17.88
N ASP A 230 -4.23 -7.36 -17.80
CA ASP A 230 -3.79 -8.42 -18.70
C ASP A 230 -3.98 -9.82 -18.08
N SER A 231 -4.59 -9.88 -16.88
CA SER A 231 -4.92 -11.11 -16.15
C SER A 231 -6.44 -11.36 -16.14
N GLY A 232 -6.87 -12.57 -16.46
CA GLY A 232 -8.29 -12.92 -16.52
C GLY A 232 -8.57 -14.30 -17.10
N LEU A 233 -9.84 -14.69 -17.08
CA LEU A 233 -10.31 -15.93 -17.70
C LEU A 233 -10.31 -15.76 -19.23
N MET A 234 -9.69 -16.68 -19.95
CA MET A 234 -9.68 -16.66 -21.41
C MET A 234 -11.05 -17.07 -21.94
N LEU A 235 -11.63 -16.23 -22.78
CA LEU A 235 -12.90 -16.44 -23.45
C LEU A 235 -12.69 -16.59 -24.96
N HIS A 236 -13.77 -16.87 -25.67
CA HIS A 236 -13.75 -17.01 -27.12
C HIS A 236 -13.10 -15.79 -27.80
N GLN A 237 -12.48 -16.01 -28.96
CA GLN A 237 -11.68 -14.99 -29.68
C GLN A 237 -10.49 -14.45 -28.88
N ARG A 238 -9.99 -15.21 -27.89
CA ARG A 238 -8.85 -14.83 -27.03
C ARG A 238 -9.07 -13.51 -26.29
N ARG A 239 -10.33 -13.24 -25.92
CA ARG A 239 -10.71 -12.10 -25.07
C ARG A 239 -10.57 -12.49 -23.60
N LEU A 240 -10.34 -11.52 -22.73
CA LEU A 240 -10.19 -11.78 -21.29
C LEU A 240 -11.40 -11.26 -20.50
N LEU A 241 -11.96 -12.10 -19.65
CA LEU A 241 -12.77 -11.66 -18.52
C LEU A 241 -11.82 -11.29 -17.38
N ASN A 242 -11.41 -10.02 -17.37
CA ASN A 242 -10.56 -9.43 -16.35
C ASN A 242 -11.38 -8.63 -15.32
N GLU A 243 -10.71 -8.08 -14.31
CA GLU A 243 -11.35 -7.31 -13.24
C GLU A 243 -12.17 -6.11 -13.78
N THR A 244 -11.71 -5.47 -14.86
CA THR A 244 -12.43 -4.35 -15.48
C THR A 244 -13.73 -4.80 -16.15
N ALA A 245 -13.71 -5.91 -16.88
CA ALA A 245 -14.91 -6.48 -17.48
C ALA A 245 -15.91 -6.98 -16.41
N LEU A 246 -15.41 -7.58 -15.33
CA LEU A 246 -16.24 -7.97 -14.19
C LEU A 246 -16.87 -6.75 -13.51
N ARG A 247 -16.14 -5.64 -13.35
CA ARG A 247 -16.69 -4.37 -12.85
C ARG A 247 -17.82 -3.84 -13.72
N THR A 248 -17.71 -3.94 -15.04
CA THR A 248 -18.81 -3.54 -15.94
C THR A 248 -20.06 -4.40 -15.74
N ALA A 249 -19.89 -5.68 -15.38
CA ALA A 249 -21.01 -6.58 -15.06
C ALA A 249 -21.66 -6.31 -13.69
N ALA A 250 -21.07 -5.46 -12.85
CA ALA A 250 -21.25 -5.43 -11.41
C ALA A 250 -22.48 -4.70 -10.86
N LYS A 251 -23.58 -4.59 -11.61
CA LYS A 251 -24.85 -4.17 -10.99
C LYS A 251 -25.35 -5.18 -9.95
N VAL A 252 -24.89 -6.43 -10.01
CA VAL A 252 -25.32 -7.55 -9.16
C VAL A 252 -24.15 -8.20 -8.38
N GLY A 253 -22.89 -7.81 -8.63
CA GLY A 253 -21.70 -8.44 -8.05
C GLY A 253 -21.30 -9.76 -8.71
N ALA A 254 -20.16 -10.33 -8.35
CA ALA A 254 -19.76 -11.68 -8.76
C ALA A 254 -20.61 -12.75 -8.06
N PRO A 255 -20.80 -13.94 -8.68
CA PRO A 255 -21.45 -15.06 -8.02
C PRO A 255 -20.77 -15.40 -6.68
N PRO A 256 -21.54 -15.68 -5.61
CA PRO A 256 -21.00 -15.97 -4.28
C PRO A 256 -20.04 -17.16 -4.23
N VAL A 257 -20.23 -18.17 -5.10
CA VAL A 257 -19.27 -19.24 -5.33
C VAL A 257 -18.66 -19.09 -6.71
N VAL A 258 -17.33 -19.03 -6.78
CA VAL A 258 -16.58 -19.09 -8.04
C VAL A 258 -15.63 -20.27 -8.00
N PHE A 259 -15.65 -21.10 -9.04
CA PHE A 259 -14.76 -22.24 -9.20
C PHE A 259 -13.99 -22.08 -10.50
N ILE A 260 -12.66 -22.06 -10.42
CA ILE A 260 -11.76 -21.81 -11.56
C ILE A 260 -10.80 -22.99 -11.69
N ASN A 261 -11.12 -23.91 -12.59
CA ASN A 261 -10.17 -24.90 -13.06
C ASN A 261 -9.39 -24.36 -14.27
N GLY A 262 -8.28 -23.66 -13.97
CA GLY A 262 -7.49 -22.97 -14.98
C GLY A 262 -6.20 -23.71 -15.35
N CYS A 263 -6.03 -24.08 -16.63
CA CYS A 263 -4.73 -24.53 -17.13
C CYS A 263 -3.78 -23.32 -17.24
N ARG A 264 -2.64 -23.35 -16.55
CA ARG A 264 -1.72 -22.20 -16.42
C ARG A 264 -0.94 -21.91 -17.70
N SER A 265 -1.04 -20.67 -18.22
CA SER A 265 -0.05 -20.12 -19.15
C SER A 265 0.92 -19.07 -18.55
N ALA A 266 0.74 -18.59 -17.31
CA ALA A 266 1.72 -17.83 -16.52
C ALA A 266 1.13 -17.50 -15.12
N GLY A 267 1.95 -17.19 -14.11
CA GLY A 267 1.54 -16.47 -12.87
C GLY A 267 0.65 -17.18 -11.81
N PRO A 268 0.57 -16.66 -10.56
CA PRO A 268 -0.30 -17.20 -9.50
C PRO A 268 -1.78 -16.83 -9.70
N ILE A 269 -2.64 -17.85 -9.88
CA ILE A 269 -4.11 -17.74 -9.98
C ILE A 269 -4.73 -16.98 -8.81
N ALA A 270 -4.01 -16.94 -7.69
CA ALA A 270 -4.34 -16.23 -6.48
C ALA A 270 -4.77 -14.76 -6.73
N ASN A 271 -4.10 -14.04 -7.65
CA ASN A 271 -4.47 -12.66 -7.95
C ASN A 271 -5.86 -12.56 -8.60
N LEU A 272 -6.19 -13.49 -9.49
CA LEU A 272 -7.52 -13.56 -10.12
C LEU A 272 -8.59 -13.94 -9.10
N CYS A 273 -8.30 -14.90 -8.21
CA CYS A 273 -9.19 -15.25 -7.11
C CYS A 273 -9.48 -14.04 -6.22
N VAL A 274 -8.46 -13.23 -5.88
CA VAL A 274 -8.63 -11.99 -5.12
C VAL A 274 -9.48 -10.96 -5.88
N SER A 275 -9.34 -10.85 -7.21
CA SER A 275 -10.23 -10.00 -8.01
C SER A 275 -11.69 -10.44 -7.92
N PHE A 276 -12.00 -11.74 -7.97
CA PHE A 276 -13.38 -12.23 -7.77
C PHE A 276 -13.90 -11.96 -6.36
N MET A 277 -13.07 -12.13 -5.32
CA MET A 277 -13.42 -11.77 -3.95
C MET A 277 -13.78 -10.28 -3.82
N ARG A 278 -12.99 -9.37 -4.43
CA ARG A 278 -13.31 -7.93 -4.46
C ARG A 278 -14.64 -7.62 -5.14
N MET A 279 -15.01 -8.45 -6.11
CA MET A 279 -16.28 -8.32 -6.82
C MET A 279 -17.47 -8.91 -6.04
N GLY A 280 -17.28 -9.40 -4.81
CA GLY A 280 -18.34 -9.87 -3.93
C GLY A 280 -18.53 -11.39 -3.88
N ALA A 281 -17.62 -12.17 -4.46
CA ALA A 281 -17.60 -13.61 -4.23
C ALA A 281 -17.32 -13.89 -2.74
N LYS A 282 -18.07 -14.83 -2.15
CA LYS A 282 -17.86 -15.27 -0.77
C LYS A 282 -16.70 -16.26 -0.70
N VAL A 283 -16.62 -17.15 -1.69
CA VAL A 283 -15.56 -18.14 -1.84
C VAL A 283 -15.13 -18.29 -3.29
N VAL A 284 -13.83 -18.45 -3.50
CA VAL A 284 -13.25 -18.75 -4.81
C VAL A 284 -12.33 -19.95 -4.70
N VAL A 285 -12.64 -21.01 -5.43
CA VAL A 285 -11.74 -22.16 -5.60
C VAL A 285 -10.92 -21.96 -6.88
N GLY A 286 -9.62 -22.16 -6.80
CA GLY A 286 -8.71 -22.06 -7.94
C GLY A 286 -7.67 -23.18 -7.96
N THR A 287 -7.03 -23.41 -9.10
CA THR A 287 -5.96 -24.42 -9.25
C THR A 287 -4.57 -23.81 -9.36
N ARG A 288 -3.60 -24.35 -8.61
CA ARG A 288 -2.18 -23.97 -8.70
C ARG A 288 -1.45 -24.69 -9.84
N ALA A 289 -1.86 -25.91 -10.14
CA ALA A 289 -1.30 -26.74 -11.20
C ALA A 289 -2.43 -27.28 -12.07
N GLU A 290 -2.07 -27.76 -13.26
CA GLU A 290 -2.99 -28.48 -14.13
C GLU A 290 -3.42 -29.78 -13.43
N VAL A 291 -4.67 -30.17 -13.62
CA VAL A 291 -5.30 -31.31 -12.95
C VAL A 291 -5.87 -32.25 -14.01
N ALA A 292 -5.74 -33.56 -13.81
CA ALA A 292 -6.33 -34.53 -14.73
C ALA A 292 -7.86 -34.42 -14.72
N GLU A 293 -8.49 -34.67 -15.87
CA GLU A 293 -9.94 -34.53 -16.06
C GLU A 293 -10.75 -35.31 -15.00
N ALA A 294 -10.39 -36.57 -14.76
CA ALA A 294 -11.10 -37.44 -13.80
C ALA A 294 -11.03 -36.87 -12.38
N SER A 295 -9.86 -36.41 -11.95
CA SER A 295 -9.64 -35.86 -10.62
C SER A 295 -10.27 -34.47 -10.45
N ALA A 296 -10.25 -33.64 -11.49
CA ALA A 296 -10.94 -32.35 -11.49
C ALA A 296 -12.45 -32.51 -11.33
N ARG A 297 -13.03 -33.44 -12.10
CA ARG A 297 -14.43 -33.84 -11.99
C ARG A 297 -14.75 -34.33 -10.59
N GLN A 298 -13.99 -35.29 -10.06
CA GLN A 298 -14.23 -35.85 -8.73
C GLN A 298 -14.13 -34.77 -7.64
N PHE A 299 -13.14 -33.87 -7.73
CA PHE A 299 -13.03 -32.73 -6.82
C PHE A 299 -14.29 -31.85 -6.86
N ALA A 300 -14.72 -31.46 -8.06
CA ALA A 300 -15.87 -30.58 -8.25
C ALA A 300 -17.17 -31.23 -7.74
N GLU A 301 -17.39 -32.51 -8.05
CA GLU A 301 -18.55 -33.26 -7.54
C GLU A 301 -18.57 -33.30 -6.01
N GLU A 302 -17.45 -33.66 -5.38
CA GLU A 302 -17.37 -33.74 -3.92
C GLU A 302 -17.55 -32.37 -3.28
N PHE A 303 -16.90 -31.34 -3.83
CA PHE A 303 -17.03 -29.96 -3.37
C PHE A 303 -18.48 -29.47 -3.44
N TYR A 304 -19.14 -29.62 -4.59
CA TYR A 304 -20.53 -29.19 -4.75
C TYR A 304 -21.51 -30.02 -3.94
N LEU A 305 -21.26 -31.32 -3.75
CA LEU A 305 -22.07 -32.17 -2.90
C LEU A 305 -22.08 -31.63 -1.47
N ARG A 306 -20.90 -31.33 -0.90
CA ARG A 306 -20.80 -30.78 0.46
C ARG A 306 -21.44 -29.40 0.58
N LEU A 307 -21.28 -28.53 -0.42
CA LEU A 307 -21.94 -27.22 -0.42
C LEU A 307 -23.47 -27.32 -0.55
N LEU A 308 -23.99 -28.28 -1.31
CA LEU A 308 -25.43 -28.51 -1.42
C LEU A 308 -26.03 -29.09 -0.13
N ASP A 309 -25.22 -29.77 0.69
CA ASP A 309 -25.57 -30.31 2.01
C ASP A 309 -25.33 -29.32 3.16
N ASP A 310 -25.19 -28.02 2.86
CA ASP A 310 -24.96 -26.94 3.84
C ASP A 310 -23.72 -27.13 4.72
N GLN A 311 -22.66 -27.76 4.18
CA GLN A 311 -21.35 -27.75 4.82
C GLN A 311 -20.60 -26.45 4.52
N THR A 312 -19.69 -26.08 5.42
CA THR A 312 -18.80 -24.94 5.22
C THR A 312 -17.90 -25.14 4.00
N ALA A 313 -17.51 -24.04 3.36
CA ALA A 313 -16.64 -24.10 2.17
C ALA A 313 -15.28 -24.73 2.46
N GLY A 314 -14.72 -24.50 3.64
CA GLY A 314 -13.47 -25.12 4.10
C GLY A 314 -13.61 -26.64 4.22
N SER A 315 -14.68 -27.11 4.86
CA SER A 315 -14.99 -28.55 4.95
C SER A 315 -15.18 -29.17 3.57
N ALA A 316 -15.91 -28.50 2.68
CA ALA A 316 -16.13 -28.96 1.31
C ALA A 316 -14.80 -29.18 0.56
N VAL A 317 -13.87 -28.22 0.64
CA VAL A 317 -12.55 -28.33 0.01
C VAL A 317 -11.71 -29.43 0.68
N ARG A 318 -11.69 -29.51 2.02
CA ARG A 318 -10.93 -30.56 2.73
C ARG A 318 -11.42 -31.97 2.35
N ASN A 319 -12.73 -32.20 2.34
CA ASN A 319 -13.31 -33.49 1.94
C ASN A 319 -13.00 -33.81 0.46
N ALA A 320 -13.07 -32.82 -0.43
CA ALA A 320 -12.69 -33.01 -1.83
C ALA A 320 -11.23 -33.43 -1.99
N ARG A 321 -10.29 -32.84 -1.23
CA ARG A 321 -8.89 -33.29 -1.18
C ARG A 321 -8.75 -34.73 -0.67
N LEU A 322 -9.44 -35.06 0.43
CA LEU A 322 -9.39 -36.40 1.03
C LEU A 322 -9.88 -37.48 0.04
N SER A 323 -10.88 -37.16 -0.79
CA SER A 323 -11.39 -38.10 -1.80
C SER A 323 -10.35 -38.45 -2.88
N LEU A 324 -9.35 -37.59 -3.08
CA LEU A 324 -8.33 -37.70 -4.13
C LEU A 324 -6.97 -38.22 -3.63
N LEU A 325 -6.83 -38.58 -2.35
CA LEU A 325 -5.54 -39.00 -1.78
C LEU A 325 -4.93 -40.24 -2.46
N ASN A 326 -5.77 -41.09 -3.05
CA ASN A 326 -5.32 -42.29 -3.75
C ASN A 326 -4.97 -42.03 -5.23
N GLU A 327 -5.23 -40.81 -5.74
CA GLU A 327 -4.92 -40.45 -7.11
C GLU A 327 -3.44 -40.04 -7.23
N PRO A 328 -2.67 -40.66 -8.15
CA PRO A 328 -1.23 -40.43 -8.25
C PRO A 328 -0.87 -39.11 -8.95
N ASP A 329 -1.85 -38.37 -9.48
CA ASP A 329 -1.66 -37.19 -10.32
C ASP A 329 -1.41 -35.88 -9.54
N GLY A 330 -1.50 -35.92 -8.20
CA GLY A 330 -1.30 -34.76 -7.33
C GLY A 330 -2.46 -33.77 -7.31
N ALA A 331 -3.65 -34.17 -7.79
CA ALA A 331 -4.82 -33.30 -7.85
C ALA A 331 -5.23 -32.75 -6.49
N TRP A 332 -5.19 -33.57 -5.43
CA TRP A 332 -5.56 -33.17 -4.07
C TRP A 332 -4.77 -31.92 -3.58
N ALA A 333 -3.51 -31.79 -4.01
CA ALA A 333 -2.61 -30.71 -3.62
C ALA A 333 -2.68 -29.49 -4.55
N SER A 334 -3.51 -29.53 -5.59
CA SER A 334 -3.57 -28.50 -6.63
C SER A 334 -4.66 -27.47 -6.40
N PHE A 335 -5.69 -27.77 -5.60
CA PHE A 335 -6.82 -26.87 -5.34
C PHE A 335 -6.60 -25.95 -4.14
N LEU A 336 -6.98 -24.68 -4.31
CA LEU A 336 -6.87 -23.58 -3.34
C LEU A 336 -8.25 -23.06 -3.00
N LEU A 337 -8.45 -22.65 -1.75
CA LEU A 337 -9.65 -21.94 -1.31
C LEU A 337 -9.28 -20.49 -0.95
N PHE A 338 -9.95 -19.54 -1.58
CA PHE A 338 -9.93 -18.12 -1.19
C PHE A 338 -11.27 -17.72 -0.59
N GLY A 339 -11.23 -16.88 0.44
CA GLY A 339 -12.40 -16.47 1.21
C GLY A 339 -12.47 -17.14 2.59
N ASP A 340 -13.54 -16.84 3.31
CA ASP A 340 -13.78 -17.38 4.65
C ASP A 340 -14.12 -18.88 4.57
N PRO A 341 -13.29 -19.78 5.14
CA PRO A 341 -13.57 -21.21 5.12
C PRO A 341 -14.76 -21.62 6.00
N GLY A 342 -15.17 -20.80 6.97
CA GLY A 342 -16.31 -21.06 7.86
C GLY A 342 -17.65 -20.61 7.29
N VAL A 343 -17.69 -20.12 6.05
CA VAL A 343 -18.93 -19.66 5.42
C VAL A 343 -19.80 -20.81 4.94
N HIS A 344 -21.07 -20.74 5.27
CA HIS A 344 -22.12 -21.55 4.65
C HIS A 344 -22.65 -20.84 3.40
N ILE A 345 -22.78 -21.59 2.31
CA ILE A 345 -23.30 -21.06 1.04
C ILE A 345 -24.81 -21.29 0.91
N THR A 346 -25.33 -22.35 1.52
CA THR A 346 -26.72 -22.81 1.35
C THR A 346 -27.44 -22.85 2.69
N GLY A 347 -27.71 -21.67 3.29
CA GLY A 347 -28.35 -21.61 4.60
C GLY A 347 -29.64 -22.44 4.69
N GLY A 348 -29.72 -23.36 5.65
CA GLY A 348 -30.95 -24.08 5.98
C GLY A 348 -32.20 -23.18 6.18
N PRO A 349 -33.42 -23.76 6.21
CA PRO A 349 -34.67 -23.02 6.05
C PRO A 349 -34.83 -21.86 7.04
N VAL A 350 -34.90 -20.64 6.50
CA VAL A 350 -35.02 -19.39 7.26
C VAL A 350 -36.44 -19.23 7.78
N THR A 351 -36.62 -19.29 9.11
CA THR A 351 -37.75 -18.63 9.77
C THR A 351 -37.42 -17.14 9.85
N PRO A 352 -38.26 -16.23 9.32
CA PRO A 352 -37.94 -14.81 9.33
C PRO A 352 -38.02 -14.27 10.76
N ALA A 353 -36.87 -13.85 11.31
CA ALA A 353 -36.82 -13.00 12.48
C ALA A 353 -37.06 -11.53 12.04
N PRO A 354 -37.71 -10.71 12.87
CA PRO A 354 -38.21 -9.41 12.45
C PRO A 354 -37.08 -8.38 12.33
N GLY A 355 -37.01 -7.75 11.16
CA GLY A 355 -36.57 -6.37 10.92
C GLY A 355 -35.26 -5.93 11.57
N THR A 356 -34.18 -6.01 10.82
CA THR A 356 -33.05 -5.07 10.94
C THR A 356 -32.65 -4.62 9.55
N ASP A 357 -33.28 -3.54 9.09
CA ASP A 357 -32.78 -2.75 7.96
C ASP A 357 -31.51 -2.00 8.42
N ALA A 358 -30.34 -2.58 8.17
CA ALA A 358 -29.08 -1.84 8.10
C ALA A 358 -28.14 -2.57 7.13
N PRO A 359 -27.46 -1.86 6.21
CA PRO A 359 -26.56 -2.49 5.25
C PRO A 359 -25.32 -3.05 5.96
N GLU A 360 -25.12 -4.36 5.87
CA GLU A 360 -23.93 -5.07 6.37
C GLU A 360 -22.72 -4.78 5.47
N GLY A 361 -21.91 -3.83 5.90
CA GLY A 361 -20.53 -3.62 5.46
C GLY A 361 -19.64 -3.40 6.70
N PRO A 362 -18.30 -3.47 6.57
CA PRO A 362 -17.40 -3.28 7.71
C PRO A 362 -17.45 -1.86 8.30
N TYR A 363 -18.13 -0.93 7.64
CA TYR A 363 -18.35 0.43 8.07
C TYR A 363 -19.84 0.68 8.30
N SER A 364 -20.17 1.38 9.38
CA SER A 364 -21.53 1.91 9.60
C SER A 364 -21.99 2.79 8.42
N PRO A 365 -23.30 3.00 8.21
CA PRO A 365 -23.81 3.90 7.17
C PRO A 365 -23.19 5.31 7.24
N ALA A 366 -22.98 5.82 8.46
CA ALA A 366 -22.31 7.09 8.72
C ALA A 366 -20.84 7.09 8.27
N ALA A 367 -20.08 6.05 8.61
CA ALA A 367 -18.69 5.92 8.17
C ALA A 367 -18.57 5.73 6.65
N THR A 368 -19.52 5.03 6.04
CA THR A 368 -19.60 4.84 4.58
C THR A 368 -19.81 6.18 3.87
N GLU A 369 -20.75 7.00 4.35
CA GLU A 369 -21.01 8.33 3.80
C GLU A 369 -19.82 9.29 4.02
N MET A 370 -19.16 9.21 5.18
CA MET A 370 -17.92 9.96 5.44
C MET A 370 -16.83 9.58 4.43
N MET A 371 -16.56 8.29 4.23
CA MET A 371 -15.55 7.82 3.29
C MET A 371 -15.90 8.13 1.83
N ARG A 372 -17.19 8.21 1.48
CA ARG A 372 -17.63 8.68 0.17
C ARG A 372 -17.21 10.13 -0.08
N ARG A 373 -17.34 11.02 0.92
CA ARG A 373 -16.87 12.41 0.83
C ARG A 373 -15.35 12.49 0.69
N VAL A 374 -14.61 11.67 1.45
CA VAL A 374 -13.14 11.54 1.31
C VAL A 374 -12.78 11.15 -0.12
N ALA A 375 -13.46 10.16 -0.71
CA ALA A 375 -13.22 9.70 -2.07
C ALA A 375 -13.54 10.79 -3.11
N THR A 376 -14.65 11.52 -2.97
CA THR A 376 -15.01 12.64 -3.87
C THR A 376 -13.94 13.73 -3.87
N VAL A 377 -13.39 14.08 -2.71
CA VAL A 377 -12.34 15.10 -2.60
C VAL A 377 -11.01 14.61 -3.18
N ALA A 378 -10.73 13.32 -3.05
CA ALA A 378 -9.49 12.70 -3.51
C ALA A 378 -9.52 12.27 -4.99
N GLU A 379 -10.69 12.26 -5.63
CA GLU A 379 -10.90 11.82 -7.01
C GLU A 379 -9.98 12.50 -8.03
N PRO A 380 -9.79 13.84 -8.04
CA PRO A 380 -8.92 14.48 -9.01
C PRO A 380 -7.44 14.06 -8.89
N ARG A 381 -7.04 13.56 -7.71
CA ARG A 381 -5.68 13.07 -7.44
C ARG A 381 -5.52 11.57 -7.62
N GLY A 382 -6.62 10.82 -7.71
CA GLY A 382 -6.61 9.35 -7.73
C GLY A 382 -6.02 8.70 -6.48
N VAL A 383 -5.75 9.47 -5.41
CA VAL A 383 -5.25 8.97 -4.13
C VAL A 383 -5.76 9.80 -2.95
N ALA A 384 -6.30 9.11 -1.94
CA ALA A 384 -6.74 9.67 -0.68
C ALA A 384 -5.59 9.74 0.32
N ILE A 385 -5.30 10.95 0.79
CA ILE A 385 -4.27 11.28 1.76
C ILE A 385 -4.88 11.68 3.11
N SER A 386 -4.05 11.84 4.14
CA SER A 386 -4.51 12.20 5.50
C SER A 386 -5.32 13.50 5.56
N MET A 387 -5.10 14.44 4.64
CA MET A 387 -5.89 15.68 4.54
C MET A 387 -7.34 15.42 4.11
N ASP A 388 -7.56 14.48 3.20
CA ASP A 388 -8.91 14.12 2.73
C ASP A 388 -9.67 13.42 3.84
N LEU A 389 -8.98 12.56 4.58
CA LEU A 389 -9.53 11.88 5.74
C LEU A 389 -9.86 12.87 6.86
N LEU A 390 -9.01 13.87 7.11
CA LEU A 390 -9.31 14.96 8.05
C LEU A 390 -10.53 15.77 7.63
N PHE A 391 -10.66 16.09 6.34
CA PHE A 391 -11.86 16.73 5.80
C PHE A 391 -13.12 15.90 6.07
N GLY A 392 -13.06 14.58 5.79
CA GLY A 392 -14.15 13.66 6.10
C GLY A 392 -14.54 13.66 7.58
N LEU A 393 -13.55 13.59 8.47
CA LEU A 393 -13.75 13.57 9.92
C LEU A 393 -14.31 14.89 10.46
N VAL A 394 -13.81 16.03 10.01
CA VAL A 394 -14.27 17.36 10.47
C VAL A 394 -15.68 17.68 9.95
N THR A 395 -16.07 17.12 8.80
CA THR A 395 -17.41 17.33 8.20
C THR A 395 -18.42 16.24 8.54
N ALA A 396 -18.01 15.21 9.30
CA ALA A 396 -18.91 14.15 9.76
C ALA A 396 -19.91 14.70 10.79
N PRO A 397 -21.24 14.56 10.58
CA PRO A 397 -22.26 15.03 11.52
C PRO A 397 -22.10 14.42 12.92
N GLU A 398 -21.70 13.14 12.99
CA GLU A 398 -21.57 12.36 14.22
C GLU A 398 -20.45 12.87 15.13
N LEU A 399 -19.44 13.54 14.55
CA LEU A 399 -18.29 14.06 15.29
C LEU A 399 -18.46 15.53 15.71
N GLN A 400 -19.50 16.23 15.23
CA GLN A 400 -19.66 17.68 15.45
C GLN A 400 -19.71 18.06 16.93
N ASP A 401 -20.38 17.27 17.76
CA ASP A 401 -20.49 17.58 19.19
C ASP A 401 -19.18 17.31 19.94
N THR A 402 -18.43 16.28 19.55
CA THR A 402 -17.08 16.02 20.06
C THR A 402 -16.12 17.13 19.66
N LEU A 403 -16.16 17.58 18.41
CA LEU A 403 -15.35 18.68 17.89
C LEU A 403 -15.70 20.02 18.57
N ARG A 404 -16.99 20.33 18.78
CA ARG A 404 -17.42 21.53 19.51
C ARG A 404 -16.95 21.51 20.97
N ARG A 405 -17.00 20.36 21.64
CA ARG A 405 -16.45 20.21 23.00
C ARG A 405 -14.93 20.40 23.02
N ALA A 406 -14.23 19.89 22.01
CA ALA A 406 -12.78 19.95 21.94
C ALA A 406 -12.23 21.38 21.71
N ILE A 407 -12.81 22.14 20.77
CA ILE A 407 -12.21 23.40 20.29
C ILE A 407 -13.17 24.61 20.29
N GLY A 408 -14.44 24.42 20.63
CA GLY A 408 -15.47 25.45 20.60
C GLY A 408 -16.03 25.74 19.22
N SER A 409 -17.28 26.21 19.16
CA SER A 409 -18.04 26.39 17.91
C SER A 409 -17.40 27.39 16.93
N GLU A 410 -16.80 28.47 17.45
CA GLU A 410 -16.16 29.50 16.62
C GLU A 410 -14.91 28.96 15.89
N ARG A 411 -14.05 28.22 16.60
CA ARG A 411 -12.85 27.62 15.99
C ARG A 411 -13.20 26.47 15.05
N LEU A 412 -14.22 25.69 15.37
CA LEU A 412 -14.71 24.63 14.49
C LEU A 412 -15.25 25.20 13.16
N SER A 413 -15.94 26.33 13.20
CA SER A 413 -16.40 27.02 11.99
C SER A 413 -15.22 27.42 11.10
N ILE A 414 -14.17 28.01 11.67
CA ILE A 414 -12.96 28.43 10.93
C ILE A 414 -12.21 27.21 10.37
N LEU A 415 -12.07 26.14 11.15
CA LEU A 415 -11.42 24.90 10.70
C LEU A 415 -12.19 24.26 9.54
N THR A 416 -13.52 24.21 9.62
CA THR A 416 -14.38 23.68 8.56
C THR A 416 -14.30 24.53 7.29
N GLU A 417 -14.32 25.85 7.42
CA GLU A 417 -14.18 26.79 6.30
C GLU A 417 -12.81 26.63 5.61
N LEU A 418 -11.72 26.52 6.38
CA LEU A 418 -10.38 26.29 5.81
C LEU A 418 -10.24 24.91 5.16
N MET A 419 -10.90 23.88 5.68
CA MET A 419 -11.00 22.57 5.03
C MET A 419 -11.76 22.66 3.70
N HIS A 420 -12.84 23.43 3.62
CA HIS A 420 -13.54 23.64 2.34
C HIS A 420 -12.73 24.45 1.33
N THR A 421 -11.98 25.47 1.76
CA THR A 421 -11.08 26.24 0.88
C THR A 421 -9.95 25.38 0.33
N PHE A 422 -9.34 24.53 1.15
CA PHE A 422 -8.30 23.58 0.73
C PHE A 422 -8.81 22.60 -0.35
N VAL A 423 -10.05 22.11 -0.20
CA VAL A 423 -10.70 21.27 -1.21
C VAL A 423 -10.98 22.04 -2.50
N ALA A 424 -11.42 23.31 -2.41
CA ALA A 424 -11.72 24.14 -3.57
C ALA A 424 -10.48 24.53 -4.41
N GLU A 425 -9.30 24.64 -3.78
CA GLU A 425 -8.03 24.93 -4.45
C GLU A 425 -7.37 23.68 -5.09
N THR A 426 -7.97 22.49 -4.90
CA THR A 426 -7.51 21.25 -5.55
C THR A 426 -7.94 21.26 -7.03
N PRO A 427 -7.03 21.07 -8.00
CA PRO A 427 -7.38 21.08 -9.43
C PRO A 427 -8.50 20.08 -9.74
N GLY A 428 -9.60 20.52 -10.35
CA GLY A 428 -10.76 19.68 -10.70
C GLY A 428 -11.95 19.70 -9.74
N ALA A 429 -11.83 20.30 -8.55
CA ALA A 429 -12.95 20.36 -7.58
C ALA A 429 -14.08 21.33 -7.97
N ALA A 430 -13.80 22.31 -8.84
CA ALA A 430 -14.76 23.37 -9.20
C ALA A 430 -15.87 22.94 -10.17
N GLU A 431 -15.76 21.79 -10.84
CA GLU A 431 -16.76 21.32 -11.82
C GLU A 431 -17.89 20.49 -11.19
N ASN A 432 -17.67 19.87 -10.02
CA ASN A 432 -18.66 19.06 -9.30
C ASN A 432 -19.11 19.77 -8.02
N GLY A 433 -20.02 20.73 -8.15
CA GLY A 433 -20.49 21.56 -7.03
C GLY A 433 -20.98 20.76 -5.82
N LEU A 434 -20.55 21.16 -4.62
CA LEU A 434 -20.85 20.57 -3.30
C LEU A 434 -22.34 20.59 -2.88
N ASN A 435 -23.25 21.13 -3.72
CA ASN A 435 -24.68 21.30 -3.42
C ASN A 435 -25.63 20.76 -4.53
N GLY A 436 -25.17 19.93 -5.45
CA GLY A 436 -26.02 19.33 -6.50
C GLY A 436 -26.70 18.03 -6.06
N THR A 437 -27.95 17.81 -6.48
CA THR A 437 -28.63 16.50 -6.38
C THR A 437 -27.81 15.40 -7.06
N PRO A 438 -27.80 14.17 -6.52
CA PRO A 438 -26.79 13.16 -6.84
C PRO A 438 -26.93 12.67 -8.28
N HIS A 439 -25.86 12.82 -9.07
CA HIS A 439 -25.69 12.12 -10.34
C HIS A 439 -25.02 10.76 -10.05
N PRO A 440 -25.59 9.62 -10.49
CA PRO A 440 -25.16 8.27 -10.07
C PRO A 440 -23.97 7.72 -10.88
N ALA A 441 -23.00 8.57 -11.22
CA ALA A 441 -21.86 8.18 -12.04
C ALA A 441 -20.55 8.43 -11.29
N MET A 442 -19.78 7.35 -11.17
CA MET A 442 -18.32 7.29 -10.93
C MET A 442 -17.88 7.48 -9.46
N SER A 443 -17.59 6.36 -8.80
CA SER A 443 -16.71 6.33 -7.62
C SER A 443 -16.11 4.93 -7.51
N GLY A 444 -14.77 4.85 -7.56
CA GLY A 444 -14.03 3.60 -7.38
C GLY A 444 -12.53 3.63 -7.71
N ASP A 445 -11.98 4.72 -8.25
CA ASP A 445 -10.60 4.76 -8.77
C ASP A 445 -9.58 5.45 -7.83
N VAL A 446 -9.97 5.76 -6.59
CA VAL A 446 -9.12 6.48 -5.63
C VAL A 446 -8.34 5.51 -4.75
N GLN A 447 -7.03 5.44 -4.94
CA GLN A 447 -6.11 4.67 -4.10
C GLN A 447 -6.03 5.25 -2.69
N LEU A 448 -5.67 4.45 -1.67
CA LEU A 448 -5.40 4.97 -0.33
C LEU A 448 -3.90 5.12 -0.11
N SER A 449 -3.46 6.23 0.48
CA SER A 449 -2.10 6.36 0.99
C SER A 449 -1.83 5.37 2.14
N ASP A 450 -0.57 5.02 2.38
CA ASP A 450 -0.18 4.11 3.46
C ASP A 450 -0.60 4.63 4.84
N THR A 451 -0.59 5.96 5.05
CA THR A 451 -1.06 6.59 6.28
C THR A 451 -2.57 6.45 6.46
N VAL A 452 -3.37 6.74 5.43
CA VAL A 452 -4.83 6.53 5.49
C VAL A 452 -5.16 5.06 5.67
N ARG A 453 -4.38 4.16 5.06
CA ARG A 453 -4.49 2.71 5.27
C ARG A 453 -4.19 2.35 6.72
N SER A 454 -3.10 2.83 7.30
CA SER A 454 -2.76 2.59 8.71
C SER A 454 -3.87 3.04 9.67
N VAL A 455 -4.45 4.23 9.45
CA VAL A 455 -5.58 4.75 10.25
C VAL A 455 -6.81 3.83 10.17
N LEU A 456 -7.20 3.40 8.96
CA LEU A 456 -8.37 2.53 8.81
C LEU A 456 -8.13 1.12 9.39
N HIS A 457 -6.88 0.63 9.42
CA HIS A 457 -6.55 -0.63 10.11
C HIS A 457 -6.75 -0.48 11.61
N GLN A 458 -6.17 0.57 12.19
CA GLN A 458 -6.32 0.84 13.62
C GLN A 458 -7.79 1.08 14.01
N ALA A 459 -8.60 1.70 13.14
CA ALA A 459 -10.03 1.89 13.39
C ALA A 459 -10.81 0.56 13.41
N GLU A 460 -10.45 -0.37 12.53
CA GLU A 460 -11.00 -1.74 12.52
C GLU A 460 -10.63 -2.50 13.80
N ASP A 461 -9.37 -2.38 14.24
CA ASP A 461 -8.91 -3.00 15.49
C ASP A 461 -9.59 -2.37 16.73
N ASN A 462 -9.80 -1.05 16.74
CA ASN A 462 -10.51 -0.36 17.82
C ASN A 462 -11.98 -0.81 17.90
N ALA A 463 -12.68 -0.88 16.76
CA ALA A 463 -14.07 -1.38 16.73
C ALA A 463 -14.17 -2.84 17.17
N SER A 464 -13.21 -3.67 16.75
CA SER A 464 -13.12 -5.08 17.15
C SER A 464 -12.86 -5.24 18.65
N THR A 465 -12.01 -4.39 19.24
CA THR A 465 -11.69 -4.40 20.68
C THR A 465 -12.94 -4.11 21.52
N ASP A 466 -13.81 -3.25 21.01
CA ASP A 466 -15.09 -2.92 21.63
C ASP A 466 -16.22 -3.94 21.34
N GLY A 467 -15.91 -5.05 20.65
CA GLY A 467 -16.87 -6.10 20.29
C GLY A 467 -17.89 -5.67 19.23
N ARG A 468 -17.58 -4.66 18.41
CA ARG A 468 -18.45 -4.16 17.34
C ARG A 468 -17.95 -4.61 15.98
N SER A 469 -18.87 -5.07 15.13
CA SER A 469 -18.59 -5.54 13.75
C SER A 469 -18.53 -4.41 12.72
N ALA A 470 -19.03 -3.22 13.06
CA ALA A 470 -19.06 -2.06 12.17
C ALA A 470 -18.19 -0.91 12.71
N VAL A 471 -17.27 -0.44 11.89
CA VAL A 471 -16.43 0.73 12.13
C VAL A 471 -17.25 2.00 11.98
N THR A 472 -17.18 2.87 12.98
CA THR A 472 -17.89 4.15 13.03
C THR A 472 -16.95 5.33 12.74
N PRO A 473 -17.48 6.53 12.43
CA PRO A 473 -16.65 7.73 12.32
C PRO A 473 -15.81 8.00 13.58
N HIS A 474 -16.30 7.61 14.77
CA HIS A 474 -15.59 7.75 16.03
C HIS A 474 -14.36 6.84 16.11
N ASP A 475 -14.44 5.61 15.61
CA ASP A 475 -13.31 4.68 15.58
C ASP A 475 -12.20 5.20 14.65
N ILE A 476 -12.59 5.74 13.50
CA ILE A 476 -11.68 6.35 12.53
C ILE A 476 -11.05 7.63 13.11
N ALA A 477 -11.82 8.43 13.84
CA ALA A 477 -11.33 9.64 14.50
C ALA A 477 -10.30 9.32 15.61
N THR A 478 -10.58 8.31 16.44
CA THR A 478 -9.67 7.83 17.48
C THR A 478 -8.38 7.29 16.88
N ALA A 479 -8.48 6.41 15.88
CA ALA A 479 -7.33 5.87 15.16
C ALA A 479 -6.50 6.96 14.46
N PHE A 480 -7.17 7.97 13.88
CA PHE A 480 -6.51 9.13 13.28
C PHE A 480 -5.73 9.94 14.32
N ALA A 481 -6.28 10.07 15.53
CA ALA A 481 -5.60 10.73 16.64
C ALA A 481 -4.42 9.92 17.21
N GLU A 482 -4.54 8.60 17.26
CA GLU A 482 -3.52 7.69 17.79
C GLU A 482 -2.31 7.56 16.87
N THR A 483 -2.55 7.49 15.56
CA THR A 483 -1.52 7.50 14.50
C THR A 483 -0.88 8.88 14.29
N GLY A 484 -1.36 9.91 15.00
CA GLY A 484 -0.80 11.26 14.95
C GLY A 484 -1.25 12.09 13.75
N GLY A 485 -2.26 11.66 12.99
CA GLY A 485 -2.91 12.46 11.92
C GLY A 485 -2.10 12.64 10.63
N GLY A 486 -0.91 12.05 10.52
CA GLY A 486 -0.10 12.12 9.30
C GLY A 486 0.29 13.55 8.91
N SER A 487 0.30 13.86 7.61
CA SER A 487 0.58 15.23 7.14
C SER A 487 -0.49 16.24 7.55
N ALA A 488 -1.69 15.77 7.91
CA ALA A 488 -2.80 16.63 8.31
C ALA A 488 -2.67 17.15 9.75
N SER A 489 -1.76 16.57 10.54
CA SER A 489 -1.40 17.11 11.86
C SER A 489 -0.81 18.51 11.76
N GLN A 490 -0.08 18.81 10.68
CA GLN A 490 0.60 20.09 10.48
C GLN A 490 -0.39 21.25 10.37
N LEU A 491 -1.55 21.00 9.75
CA LEU A 491 -2.63 21.98 9.68
C LEU A 491 -3.29 22.15 11.05
N LEU A 492 -3.57 21.07 11.77
CA LEU A 492 -4.13 21.15 13.12
C LEU A 492 -3.19 21.86 14.10
N ASP A 493 -1.88 21.61 14.00
CA ASP A 493 -0.84 22.26 14.79
C ASP A 493 -0.76 23.77 14.49
N ALA A 494 -0.96 24.19 13.23
CA ALA A 494 -1.04 25.60 12.86
C ALA A 494 -2.25 26.33 13.49
N PHE A 495 -3.29 25.58 13.88
CA PHE A 495 -4.42 26.06 14.67
C PHE A 495 -4.23 25.88 16.19
N GLY A 496 -3.08 25.38 16.62
CA GLY A 496 -2.74 25.13 18.03
C GLY A 496 -3.52 23.97 18.64
N ILE A 497 -3.94 22.99 17.84
CA ILE A 497 -4.77 21.85 18.26
C ILE A 497 -4.10 20.56 17.79
N THR A 498 -3.93 19.58 18.67
CA THR A 498 -3.41 18.25 18.26
C THR A 498 -4.56 17.32 17.85
N PRO A 499 -4.32 16.32 16.98
CA PRO A 499 -5.32 15.30 16.64
C PRO A 499 -5.98 14.64 17.86
N ARG A 500 -5.19 14.35 18.90
CA ARG A 500 -5.68 13.80 20.18
C ARG A 500 -6.57 14.76 20.96
N ARG A 501 -6.24 16.06 21.01
CA ARG A 501 -7.11 17.06 21.63
C ARG A 501 -8.39 17.27 20.83
N LEU A 502 -8.35 17.10 19.51
CA LEU A 502 -9.50 17.33 18.64
C LEU A 502 -10.53 16.19 18.69
N PHE A 503 -10.08 14.93 18.64
CA PHE A 503 -10.96 13.77 18.48
C PHE A 503 -11.12 12.92 19.74
N THR A 504 -10.17 12.99 20.70
CA THR A 504 -10.23 12.24 21.97
C THR A 504 -10.06 13.18 23.18
N PRO A 505 -10.90 14.23 23.33
CA PRO A 505 -10.72 15.25 24.38
C PRO A 505 -10.85 14.69 25.80
N ASP A 506 -11.63 13.62 25.99
CA ASP A 506 -11.93 13.02 27.30
C ASP A 506 -10.80 12.10 27.83
N LEU A 507 -9.87 11.67 26.97
CA LEU A 507 -8.69 10.85 27.32
C LEU A 507 -7.40 11.68 27.47
N ALA A 508 -7.44 12.97 27.15
CA ALA A 508 -6.28 13.86 27.17
C ALA A 508 -6.06 14.45 28.57
N ALA A 509 -5.54 13.65 29.50
CA ALA A 509 -4.81 14.21 30.65
C ALA A 509 -3.39 14.56 30.18
N ASP A 510 -3.02 15.84 30.17
CA ASP A 510 -1.63 16.25 29.93
C ASP A 510 -0.72 15.55 30.96
N PRO A 511 0.44 14.95 30.58
CA PRO A 511 1.49 14.70 31.56
C PRO A 511 1.90 16.06 32.15
N PRO A 512 2.10 16.17 33.48
CA PRO A 512 2.54 17.41 34.07
C PRO A 512 3.90 17.81 33.47
N PRO A 513 4.18 19.10 33.25
CA PRO A 513 5.52 19.53 32.90
C PRO A 513 6.50 19.04 33.98
N ALA A 514 7.61 18.43 33.56
CA ALA A 514 8.62 17.92 34.49
C ALA A 514 9.07 19.01 35.47
N PRO A 515 9.24 18.69 36.77
CA PRO A 515 9.52 19.69 37.81
C PRO A 515 10.92 20.29 37.62
N SER A 516 10.97 21.63 37.58
CA SER A 516 12.20 22.39 37.72
C SER A 516 12.68 22.33 39.17
N SER A 517 13.75 21.59 39.42
CA SER A 517 14.48 21.65 40.68
C SER A 517 15.53 22.76 40.63
N SER A 518 15.23 23.91 41.23
CA SER A 518 16.26 24.69 41.92
C SER A 518 15.63 25.42 43.11
N GLN A 519 16.11 25.05 44.29
CA GLN A 519 15.72 25.64 45.56
C GLN A 519 16.18 27.10 45.66
N SER A 520 15.30 27.91 46.25
CA SER A 520 15.57 28.94 47.26
C SER A 520 16.63 30.01 46.96
N SER A 521 16.22 31.28 46.87
CA SER A 521 16.11 32.12 48.09
C SER A 521 15.59 33.53 47.76
N ALA A 522 14.82 34.05 48.70
CA ALA A 522 14.16 35.35 48.74
C ALA A 522 15.09 36.55 48.48
N THR A 523 14.57 37.65 47.93
CA THR A 523 14.17 38.85 48.69
C THR A 523 13.66 40.00 47.82
N SER A 524 12.53 40.57 48.29
CA SER A 524 12.14 41.99 48.31
C SER A 524 11.90 42.82 47.03
N GLN A 525 10.63 43.25 46.90
CA GLN A 525 10.15 44.64 46.69
C GLN A 525 10.46 45.31 45.33
N SER A 526 9.63 46.11 44.68
CA SER A 526 8.36 46.81 45.00
C SER A 526 7.87 47.46 43.69
N SER A 527 6.55 47.64 43.55
CA SER A 527 5.85 48.72 42.80
C SER A 527 6.05 48.82 41.28
N ALA A 528 5.07 49.14 40.43
CA ALA A 528 3.76 49.75 40.61
C ALA A 528 2.84 49.38 39.43
N SER A 529 1.55 49.35 39.72
CA SER A 529 0.44 49.32 38.78
C SER A 529 0.45 50.54 37.84
N SER A 530 0.15 50.36 36.55
CA SER A 530 -0.90 51.15 35.88
C SER A 530 -1.28 50.53 34.54
N SER A 531 -2.60 50.50 34.31
CA SER A 531 -3.23 50.15 33.04
C SER A 531 -2.84 51.12 31.93
N LEU A 532 -2.65 50.61 30.72
CA LEU A 532 -2.99 51.34 29.50
C LEU A 532 -3.30 50.36 28.38
N ALA A 533 -4.49 50.54 27.83
CA ALA A 533 -5.03 49.83 26.68
C ALA A 533 -4.06 49.88 25.49
N ALA A 534 -3.76 48.72 24.90
CA ALA A 534 -3.02 48.60 23.66
C ALA A 534 -3.92 47.99 22.59
N LYS A 535 -4.40 48.88 21.71
CA LYS A 535 -4.70 48.71 20.28
C LYS A 535 -4.64 47.28 19.73
N LYS A 536 -5.77 46.88 19.11
CA LYS A 536 -5.80 45.94 17.97
C LYS A 536 -4.62 46.22 17.02
N PRO A 537 -3.80 45.22 16.67
CA PRO A 537 -2.99 45.31 15.47
C PRO A 537 -3.93 45.14 14.28
N THR A 538 -4.08 46.20 13.50
CA THR A 538 -4.53 46.16 12.11
C THR A 538 -3.65 45.17 11.34
N PRO A 539 -4.20 44.33 10.45
CA PRO A 539 -3.37 43.42 9.67
C PRO A 539 -2.43 44.24 8.77
N PRO A 540 -1.15 43.85 8.60
CA PRO A 540 -0.39 44.38 7.49
C PRO A 540 -1.05 43.86 6.21
N GLY A 541 -1.63 44.78 5.44
CA GLY A 541 -2.09 44.48 4.09
C GLY A 541 -0.93 44.05 3.19
N GLY A 542 -1.22 43.11 2.29
CA GLY A 542 -0.31 42.69 1.24
C GLY A 542 -0.35 41.19 1.00
N GLY A 543 -1.27 40.74 0.15
CA GLY A 543 -1.19 39.41 -0.44
C GLY A 543 0.09 39.31 -1.27
N GLY A 544 1.01 38.46 -0.83
CA GLY A 544 2.19 38.08 -1.58
C GLY A 544 2.16 36.58 -1.77
N ASP A 545 1.60 36.14 -2.89
CA ASP A 545 1.68 34.75 -3.33
C ASP A 545 3.14 34.27 -3.21
N SER A 546 3.42 33.19 -2.47
CA SER A 546 4.81 32.72 -2.29
C SER A 546 5.39 32.16 -3.59
N PHE A 547 4.53 31.99 -4.59
CA PHE A 547 4.85 31.52 -5.90
C PHE A 547 4.76 32.66 -6.93
N ASN A 548 5.54 32.54 -7.99
CA ASN A 548 5.41 33.32 -9.19
C ASN A 548 4.17 32.86 -9.96
N GLY A 549 3.68 33.66 -10.92
CA GLY A 549 2.51 33.31 -11.73
C GLY A 549 2.66 32.05 -12.60
N ASP A 550 3.85 31.46 -12.66
CA ASP A 550 4.15 30.15 -13.27
C ASP A 550 4.15 28.99 -12.26
N GLY A 551 3.73 29.24 -11.01
CA GLY A 551 3.67 28.25 -9.93
C GLY A 551 5.02 27.89 -9.32
N ARG A 552 6.09 28.66 -9.58
CA ARG A 552 7.42 28.44 -8.97
C ARG A 552 7.64 29.26 -7.72
N LEU A 553 8.28 28.68 -6.70
CA LEU A 553 8.60 29.39 -5.45
C LEU A 553 9.48 30.61 -5.75
N ARG A 554 9.13 31.78 -5.22
CA ARG A 554 9.87 33.03 -5.45
C ARG A 554 11.30 32.91 -4.92
N SER A 555 12.28 33.21 -5.77
CA SER A 555 13.71 33.06 -5.48
C SER A 555 14.24 33.89 -4.31
N GLY A 556 13.49 34.91 -3.86
CA GLY A 556 13.85 35.76 -2.71
C GLY A 556 13.25 35.34 -1.36
N LEU A 557 12.45 34.27 -1.29
CA LEU A 557 11.78 33.84 -0.05
C LEU A 557 12.64 32.94 0.84
N LEU A 558 13.61 32.26 0.25
CA LEU A 558 14.53 31.37 0.95
C LEU A 558 15.93 31.96 0.89
N ASP A 559 16.66 31.89 1.99
CA ASP A 559 18.10 32.10 1.92
C ASP A 559 18.77 31.01 1.06
N GLU A 560 19.99 31.27 0.62
CA GLU A 560 20.73 30.39 -0.30
C GLU A 560 20.83 28.94 0.21
N ARG A 561 20.96 28.73 1.53
CA ARG A 561 21.11 27.39 2.12
C ARG A 561 19.78 26.67 2.19
N ALA A 562 18.72 27.37 2.57
CA ALA A 562 17.37 26.84 2.54
C ALA A 562 16.93 26.52 1.10
N ALA A 563 17.28 27.35 0.12
CA ALA A 563 17.01 27.11 -1.29
C ALA A 563 17.72 25.84 -1.80
N LYS A 564 19.00 25.63 -1.44
CA LYS A 564 19.75 24.40 -1.77
C LYS A 564 19.11 23.16 -1.14
N ALA A 565 18.69 23.23 0.13
CA ALA A 565 18.01 22.14 0.81
C ALA A 565 16.68 21.78 0.15
N VAL A 566 15.87 22.78 -0.21
CA VAL A 566 14.60 22.59 -0.92
C VAL A 566 14.84 22.04 -2.34
N GLY A 567 15.87 22.51 -3.03
CA GLY A 567 16.28 21.97 -4.33
C GLY A 567 16.70 20.50 -4.25
N ALA A 568 17.50 20.11 -3.26
CA ALA A 568 17.88 18.72 -3.02
C ALA A 568 16.65 17.86 -2.70
N ALA A 569 15.71 18.37 -1.90
CA ALA A 569 14.45 17.69 -1.61
C ALA A 569 13.58 17.53 -2.86
N LEU A 570 13.53 18.52 -3.76
CA LEU A 570 12.81 18.44 -5.03
C LEU A 570 13.38 17.33 -5.92
N LEU A 571 14.70 17.23 -6.04
CA LEU A 571 15.36 16.18 -6.82
C LEU A 571 15.10 14.78 -6.24
N LEU A 572 15.17 14.64 -4.92
CA LEU A 572 14.83 13.38 -4.23
C LEU A 572 13.36 12.99 -4.45
N ALA A 573 12.45 13.94 -4.34
CA ALA A 573 11.03 13.72 -4.54
C ALA A 573 10.74 13.31 -6.00
N ALA A 574 11.35 13.98 -6.97
CA ALA A 574 11.23 13.66 -8.39
C ALA A 574 11.73 12.23 -8.71
N ALA A 575 12.87 11.83 -8.15
CA ALA A 575 13.42 10.47 -8.33
C ALA A 575 12.48 9.38 -7.77
N LYS A 576 11.77 9.67 -6.67
CA LYS A 576 10.79 8.78 -6.05
C LYS A 576 9.37 8.91 -6.65
N ARG A 577 9.18 9.79 -7.65
CA ARG A 577 7.87 10.18 -8.20
C ARG A 577 6.86 10.59 -7.12
N SER A 578 7.34 11.31 -6.11
CA SER A 578 6.56 11.77 -4.96
C SER A 578 6.56 13.29 -4.85
N VAL A 579 5.70 13.85 -4.00
CA VAL A 579 5.76 15.26 -3.59
C VAL A 579 6.84 15.49 -2.53
N ILE A 580 7.27 16.75 -2.33
CA ILE A 580 8.22 17.12 -1.27
C ILE A 580 7.52 17.06 0.08
N GLY A 581 7.59 15.91 0.77
CA GLY A 581 7.13 15.76 2.16
C GLY A 581 8.21 16.18 3.18
N SER A 582 7.83 16.34 4.45
CA SER A 582 8.74 16.77 5.52
C SER A 582 9.95 15.84 5.72
N HIS A 583 9.79 14.53 5.50
CA HIS A 583 10.90 13.57 5.51
C HIS A 583 11.89 13.84 4.37
N THR A 584 11.40 14.04 3.15
CA THR A 584 12.22 14.39 1.98
C THR A 584 12.86 15.76 2.12
N LEU A 585 12.17 16.71 2.76
CA LEU A 585 12.70 18.03 3.08
C LEU A 585 13.82 17.93 4.11
N LEU A 586 13.65 17.13 5.17
CA LEU A 586 14.69 16.85 6.16
C LEU A 586 15.92 16.19 5.53
N GLN A 587 15.71 15.23 4.61
CA GLN A 587 16.78 14.64 3.79
C GLN A 587 17.45 15.70 2.90
N GLY A 588 16.69 16.62 2.31
CA GLY A 588 17.23 17.76 1.56
C GLY A 588 18.10 18.68 2.42
N PHE A 589 17.69 18.98 3.65
CA PHE A 589 18.51 19.73 4.60
C PHE A 589 19.77 18.98 5.05
N ALA A 590 19.70 17.65 5.16
CA ALA A 590 20.88 16.84 5.45
C ALA A 590 21.85 16.79 4.27
N LEU A 591 21.36 16.61 3.04
CA LEU A 591 22.15 16.65 1.80
C LEU A 591 22.77 18.02 1.52
N ALA A 592 22.08 19.10 1.89
CA ALA A 592 22.59 20.47 1.80
C ALA A 592 23.50 20.88 2.98
N ASP A 593 23.93 19.92 3.80
CA ASP A 593 24.81 20.11 4.96
C ASP A 593 24.32 21.20 5.95
N SER A 594 23.02 21.16 6.28
CA SER A 594 22.41 22.11 7.21
C SER A 594 23.05 22.09 8.60
N ARG A 595 23.85 23.13 8.88
CA ARG A 595 24.47 23.33 10.20
C ARG A 595 23.45 23.48 11.32
N VAL A 596 22.31 24.12 11.03
CA VAL A 596 21.23 24.31 12.02
C VAL A 596 20.66 22.96 12.44
N LEU A 597 20.38 22.09 11.47
CA LEU A 597 19.87 20.75 11.75
C LEU A 597 20.91 19.88 12.46
N ARG A 598 22.19 19.91 12.02
CA ARG A 598 23.26 19.16 12.67
C ARG A 598 23.43 19.56 14.14
N GLN A 599 23.49 20.87 14.43
CA GLN A 599 23.62 21.38 15.80
C GLN A 599 22.40 21.04 16.66
N ALA A 600 21.19 21.14 16.11
CA ALA A 600 19.96 20.79 16.82
C ALA A 600 19.87 19.29 17.15
N LEU A 601 20.41 18.43 16.29
CA LEU A 601 20.53 17.00 16.57
C LEU A 601 21.61 16.75 17.62
N GLU A 602 22.81 17.29 17.47
CA GLU A 602 23.91 17.09 18.43
C GLU A 602 23.58 17.59 19.85
N ALA A 603 22.77 18.65 19.98
CA ALA A 603 22.27 19.16 21.25
C ALA A 603 21.39 18.14 22.03
N GLN A 604 20.89 17.08 21.38
CA GLN A 604 20.11 16.01 21.99
C GLN A 604 20.97 14.85 22.53
N GLY A 605 22.28 15.08 22.73
CA GLY A 605 23.18 14.11 23.34
C GLY A 605 23.54 12.94 22.42
N GLU A 606 23.62 11.73 22.97
CA GLU A 606 24.14 10.57 22.22
C GLU A 606 23.19 10.07 21.13
N ALA A 607 21.88 10.08 21.40
CA ALA A 607 20.86 9.71 20.41
C ALA A 607 20.87 10.67 19.20
N GLY A 608 20.99 11.97 19.49
CA GLY A 608 21.10 13.01 18.48
C GLY A 608 22.37 12.91 17.62
N ARG A 609 23.53 12.59 18.23
CA ARG A 609 24.77 12.33 17.50
C ARG A 609 24.68 11.12 16.56
N ARG A 610 24.01 10.04 16.98
CA ARG A 610 23.74 8.88 16.10
C ARG A 610 22.84 9.25 14.93
N ALA A 611 21.78 10.01 15.18
CA ALA A 611 20.89 10.51 14.12
C ALA A 611 21.62 11.42 13.12
N ALA A 612 22.51 12.30 13.61
CA ALA A 612 23.34 13.13 12.76
C ALA A 612 24.29 12.30 11.87
N HIS A 613 24.86 11.22 12.40
CA HIS A 613 25.72 10.32 11.61
C HIS A 613 24.96 9.63 10.47
N VAL A 614 23.76 9.12 10.75
CA VAL A 614 22.91 8.45 9.74
C VAL A 614 22.43 9.43 8.66
N LEU A 615 22.06 10.65 9.05
CA LEU A 615 21.49 11.63 8.11
C LEU A 615 22.53 12.35 7.26
N PHE A 616 23.68 12.72 7.83
CA PHE A 616 24.68 13.55 7.16
C PHE A 616 25.89 12.79 6.59
N SER A 617 26.02 11.49 6.90
CA SER A 617 27.16 10.70 6.44
C SER A 617 26.75 9.32 5.90
N PRO A 618 25.84 9.25 4.91
CA PRO A 618 25.58 8.00 4.23
C PRO A 618 26.87 7.54 3.54
N SER A 619 27.37 6.36 3.93
CA SER A 619 28.54 5.75 3.30
C SER A 619 28.09 4.83 2.17
N PRO A 620 28.25 5.22 0.89
CA PRO A 620 27.83 4.38 -0.23
C PRO A 620 28.70 3.12 -0.28
N ARG A 621 28.09 1.98 -0.56
CA ARG A 621 28.78 0.69 -0.73
C ARG A 621 29.24 0.54 -2.18
N ARG A 622 30.28 -0.25 -2.41
CA ARG A 622 30.78 -0.56 -3.76
C ARG A 622 29.69 -1.02 -4.74
N ARG A 623 28.69 -1.76 -4.24
CA ARG A 623 27.55 -2.27 -5.02
C ARG A 623 26.55 -1.20 -5.45
N ASP A 624 26.60 -0.02 -4.84
CA ASP A 624 25.69 1.09 -5.13
C ASP A 624 26.16 1.88 -6.38
N PHE A 625 27.36 1.59 -6.89
CA PHE A 625 27.93 2.19 -8.08
C PHE A 625 27.87 1.23 -9.28
N SER A 626 27.62 1.79 -10.46
CA SER A 626 27.89 1.08 -11.71
C SER A 626 29.40 0.81 -11.84
N ARG A 627 29.78 -0.26 -12.57
CA ARG A 627 31.21 -0.56 -12.84
C ARG A 627 31.94 0.64 -13.47
N ARG A 628 31.27 1.39 -14.35
CA ARG A 628 31.83 2.56 -15.03
C ARG A 628 32.04 3.74 -14.07
N SER A 629 31.01 4.08 -13.27
CA SER A 629 31.09 5.18 -12.29
C SER A 629 32.13 4.92 -11.20
N LEU A 630 32.22 3.66 -10.74
CA LEU A 630 33.24 3.26 -9.78
C LEU A 630 34.65 3.34 -10.38
N GLY A 631 34.81 2.89 -11.64
CA GLY A 631 36.07 2.98 -12.38
C GLY A 631 36.56 4.42 -12.52
N SER A 632 35.67 5.38 -12.77
CA SER A 632 36.02 6.81 -12.82
C SER A 632 36.55 7.35 -11.50
N ILE A 633 35.98 6.92 -10.36
CA ILE A 633 36.44 7.33 -9.02
C ILE A 633 37.79 6.66 -8.68
N GLU A 634 37.93 5.36 -8.96
CA GLU A 634 39.18 4.61 -8.76
C GLU A 634 40.33 5.19 -9.62
N GLN A 635 40.04 5.63 -10.85
CA GLN A 635 41.00 6.30 -11.73
C GLN A 635 41.42 7.68 -11.19
N ALA A 636 40.46 8.51 -10.75
CA ALA A 636 40.76 9.81 -10.15
C ALA A 636 41.58 9.67 -8.85
N GLN A 637 41.39 8.58 -8.10
CA GLN A 637 42.21 8.25 -6.94
C GLN A 637 43.63 7.77 -7.32
N ALA A 638 43.77 7.05 -8.43
CA ALA A 638 45.06 6.58 -8.93
C ALA A 638 45.96 7.72 -9.44
N GLU A 639 45.38 8.84 -9.91
CA GLU A 639 46.12 10.02 -10.36
C GLU A 639 46.77 10.81 -9.21
N ARG A 640 46.19 10.77 -8.00
CA ARG A 640 46.74 11.39 -6.77
C ARG A 640 46.61 10.43 -5.57
N PRO A 641 47.46 9.39 -5.48
CA PRO A 641 47.35 8.38 -4.43
C PRO A 641 47.67 8.96 -3.05
N GLY A 642 46.74 8.80 -2.11
CA GLY A 642 46.88 9.27 -0.72
C GLY A 642 46.23 10.63 -0.43
N GLU A 643 45.72 11.31 -1.46
CA GLU A 643 44.94 12.55 -1.31
C GLU A 643 43.44 12.28 -1.47
N PRO A 644 42.56 13.05 -0.79
CA PRO A 644 41.12 12.99 -1.06
C PRO A 644 40.82 13.35 -2.51
N VAL A 645 39.99 12.54 -3.18
CA VAL A 645 39.58 12.82 -4.57
C VAL A 645 38.69 14.07 -4.58
N GLY A 646 39.14 15.12 -5.26
CA GLY A 646 38.40 16.38 -5.39
C GLY A 646 37.22 16.29 -6.36
N GLU A 647 36.28 17.23 -6.22
CA GLU A 647 35.06 17.33 -7.05
C GLU A 647 35.38 17.40 -8.56
N ALA A 648 36.32 18.28 -8.95
CA ALA A 648 36.74 18.43 -10.35
C ALA A 648 37.31 17.12 -10.93
N ALA A 649 38.04 16.32 -10.14
CA ALA A 649 38.58 15.05 -10.59
C ALA A 649 37.48 14.00 -10.83
N ILE A 650 36.46 13.95 -9.97
CA ILE A 650 35.29 13.05 -10.15
C ILE A 650 34.50 13.46 -11.39
N LEU A 651 34.22 14.76 -11.57
CA LEU A 651 33.48 15.27 -12.73
C LEU A 651 34.22 14.99 -14.04
N ARG A 652 35.54 15.20 -14.09
CA ARG A 652 36.36 14.79 -15.25
C ARG A 652 36.29 13.29 -15.50
N GLY A 653 36.45 12.47 -14.47
CA GLY A 653 36.37 11.01 -14.60
C GLY A 653 35.02 10.52 -15.14
N LEU A 654 33.92 11.15 -14.72
CA LEU A 654 32.57 10.85 -15.21
C LEU A 654 32.36 11.26 -16.67
N LEU A 655 33.02 12.34 -17.09
CA LEU A 655 32.90 12.88 -18.44
C LEU A 655 33.92 12.30 -19.41
N THR A 656 35.00 11.64 -18.97
CA THR A 656 36.06 11.14 -19.88
C THR A 656 35.58 10.03 -20.81
N ASP A 657 34.63 9.18 -20.36
CA ASP A 657 34.03 8.12 -21.19
C ASP A 657 33.05 8.73 -22.21
N LYS A 658 33.34 8.59 -23.51
CA LYS A 658 32.52 9.12 -24.60
C LYS A 658 31.12 8.49 -24.67
N GLU A 659 30.91 7.32 -24.09
CA GLU A 659 29.61 6.65 -24.02
C GLU A 659 28.84 6.94 -22.71
N ALA A 660 29.37 7.78 -21.82
CA ALA A 660 28.72 8.07 -20.55
C ALA A 660 27.38 8.81 -20.75
N ALA A 661 26.33 8.35 -20.07
CA ALA A 661 25.03 9.00 -20.07
C ALA A 661 25.10 10.48 -19.61
N ALA A 662 26.09 10.81 -18.76
CA ALA A 662 26.35 12.19 -18.33
C ALA A 662 26.79 13.10 -19.49
N ARG A 663 27.61 12.61 -20.44
CA ARG A 663 27.97 13.36 -21.65
C ARG A 663 26.75 13.56 -22.54
N GLY A 664 25.96 12.51 -22.77
CA GLY A 664 24.73 12.59 -23.56
C GLY A 664 23.74 13.62 -23.00
N LEU A 665 23.64 13.75 -21.67
CA LEU A 665 22.82 14.78 -21.03
C LEU A 665 23.36 16.20 -21.31
N LEU A 666 24.67 16.42 -21.19
CA LEU A 666 25.29 17.73 -21.47
C LEU A 666 25.11 18.14 -22.94
N GLU A 667 25.30 17.20 -23.87
CA GLU A 667 25.10 17.42 -25.30
C GLU A 667 23.65 17.78 -25.63
N GLN A 668 22.68 17.11 -25.00
CA GLN A 668 21.25 17.44 -25.11
C GLN A 668 20.92 18.85 -24.59
N LEU A 669 21.68 19.33 -23.60
CA LEU A 669 21.57 20.69 -23.06
C LEU A 669 22.41 21.71 -23.87
N GLY A 670 23.07 21.29 -24.95
CA GLY A 670 23.88 22.16 -25.82
C GLY A 670 25.26 22.52 -25.26
N VAL A 671 25.74 21.78 -24.25
CA VAL A 671 27.05 21.98 -23.63
C VAL A 671 28.07 21.03 -24.27
N ASP A 672 29.21 21.56 -24.73
CA ASP A 672 30.34 20.77 -25.23
C ASP A 672 31.10 20.10 -24.06
N PRO A 673 31.02 18.76 -23.89
CA PRO A 673 31.67 18.10 -22.77
C PRO A 673 33.20 18.11 -22.86
N ASP A 674 33.78 18.18 -24.07
CA ASP A 674 35.24 18.26 -24.24
C ASP A 674 35.76 19.65 -23.83
N GLN A 675 35.00 20.71 -24.12
CA GLN A 675 35.33 22.05 -23.61
C GLN A 675 35.16 22.13 -22.09
N LEU A 676 34.09 21.54 -21.53
CA LEU A 676 33.88 21.51 -20.09
C LEU A 676 34.99 20.76 -19.34
N ILE A 677 35.50 19.64 -19.88
CA ILE A 677 36.65 18.93 -19.32
C ILE A 677 37.89 19.83 -19.28
N ARG A 678 38.18 20.57 -20.35
CA ARG A 678 39.32 21.52 -20.40
C ARG A 678 39.18 22.66 -19.40
N ASP A 679 37.97 23.14 -19.17
CA ASP A 679 37.72 24.22 -18.21
C ASP A 679 37.89 23.72 -16.76
N LEU A 680 37.43 22.49 -16.48
CA LEU A 680 37.65 21.81 -15.19
C LEU A 680 39.14 21.51 -14.91
N GLU A 681 39.98 21.42 -15.94
CA GLU A 681 41.44 21.31 -15.80
C GLU A 681 42.12 22.64 -15.40
N GLN A 682 41.50 23.79 -15.69
CA GLN A 682 42.05 25.11 -15.37
C GLN A 682 41.78 25.52 -13.92
N ASP A 683 40.65 25.11 -13.35
CA ASP A 683 40.22 25.42 -11.98
C ASP A 683 40.93 24.55 -10.90
N ASP A 684 41.54 23.42 -11.30
CA ASP A 684 42.32 22.54 -10.43
C ASP A 684 43.79 23.02 -10.28
N ARG A 685 44.12 24.24 -10.74
CA ARG A 685 45.40 24.90 -10.47
C ARG A 685 45.30 25.71 -9.17
N PRO A 686 46.24 25.57 -8.22
CA PRO A 686 46.21 26.34 -6.98
C PRO A 686 46.27 27.85 -7.28
N ALA A 687 45.38 28.63 -6.64
CA ALA A 687 45.32 30.08 -6.77
C ALA A 687 46.67 30.73 -6.41
N ASP A 688 47.17 31.60 -7.30
CA ASP A 688 48.37 32.41 -7.08
C ASP A 688 48.08 33.46 -5.98
N PRO A 689 48.84 33.50 -4.85
CA PRO A 689 48.53 34.35 -3.69
C PRO A 689 48.61 35.87 -3.94
N ASP A 690 49.10 36.33 -5.09
CA ASP A 690 49.44 37.74 -5.31
C ASP A 690 48.33 38.62 -5.93
N GLN A 691 47.15 38.08 -6.28
CA GLN A 691 46.10 38.90 -6.91
C GLN A 691 45.14 39.62 -5.93
N ASP A 692 45.15 39.30 -4.63
CA ASP A 692 44.18 39.85 -3.67
C ASP A 692 44.71 41.03 -2.80
N ARG A 693 45.87 41.60 -3.15
CA ARG A 693 46.43 42.79 -2.47
C ARG A 693 46.01 44.13 -3.07
N GLY A 694 45.13 44.15 -4.08
CA GLY A 694 44.79 45.36 -4.82
C GLY A 694 43.47 46.05 -4.46
N ARG A 695 42.56 45.43 -3.69
CA ARG A 695 41.20 45.96 -3.53
C ARG A 695 40.71 45.91 -2.09
N GLY A 696 41.09 46.91 -1.28
CA GLY A 696 40.39 47.13 -0.01
C GLY A 696 41.11 47.95 1.05
N ARG A 697 41.47 49.21 0.78
CA ARG A 697 41.59 50.22 1.84
C ARG A 697 41.16 51.60 1.32
N GLY A 698 40.14 52.16 1.97
CA GLY A 698 39.69 53.53 1.75
C GLY A 698 38.25 53.75 2.25
N ARG A 699 38.04 53.66 3.57
CA ARG A 699 36.87 54.25 4.21
C ARG A 699 37.15 55.72 4.53
N ASP A 700 36.10 56.51 4.36
CA ASP A 700 35.73 57.69 5.14
C ASP A 700 36.50 59.02 4.98
N GLN A 701 35.66 60.04 4.79
CA GLN A 701 35.74 61.44 5.22
C GLN A 701 36.11 62.53 4.19
N ASP A 702 35.11 63.42 4.10
CA ASP A 702 35.19 64.87 4.05
C ASP A 702 35.22 65.63 2.71
N ARG A 703 34.09 66.35 2.54
CA ARG A 703 33.96 67.79 2.23
C ARG A 703 34.15 68.30 0.80
N ASP A 704 33.10 69.05 0.46
CA ASP A 704 33.11 70.34 -0.24
C ASP A 704 33.19 70.40 -1.78
N GLN A 705 32.11 70.97 -2.31
CA GLN A 705 32.06 72.02 -3.36
C GLN A 705 32.15 71.64 -4.85
N ARG A 706 31.03 71.91 -5.52
CA ARG A 706 30.77 72.25 -6.94
C ARG A 706 31.82 73.20 -7.59
N PRO A 707 31.70 73.58 -8.89
CA PRO A 707 31.37 72.84 -10.13
C PRO A 707 32.28 73.25 -11.33
N ASP A 708 31.90 72.81 -12.54
CA ASP A 708 32.22 73.36 -13.88
C ASP A 708 33.58 73.02 -14.53
N GLN A 709 33.53 72.37 -15.70
CA GLN A 709 33.81 72.98 -17.01
C GLN A 709 33.89 71.93 -18.15
N HIS A 710 32.97 72.06 -19.11
CA HIS A 710 33.16 71.75 -20.55
C HIS A 710 34.16 72.78 -21.16
N PRO A 711 34.67 72.70 -22.41
CA PRO A 711 34.13 71.98 -23.58
C PRO A 711 35.19 71.39 -24.57
N ASP A 712 34.68 70.88 -25.73
CA ASP A 712 35.22 71.03 -27.10
C ASP A 712 36.59 70.41 -27.48
N GLN A 713 36.91 70.01 -28.71
CA GLN A 713 36.24 69.78 -30.00
C GLN A 713 37.30 69.14 -30.95
N ASP A 714 36.80 68.59 -32.06
CA ASP A 714 37.41 68.55 -33.40
C ASP A 714 38.42 67.45 -33.84
N ARG A 715 37.86 66.59 -34.71
CA ARG A 715 38.20 66.33 -36.14
C ARG A 715 39.56 65.73 -36.54
N ASP A 716 39.46 64.47 -37.02
CA ASP A 716 39.72 63.99 -38.40
C ASP A 716 41.14 64.11 -39.01
N PRO A 717 41.45 63.46 -40.16
CA PRO A 717 41.19 62.11 -40.68
C PRO A 717 42.50 61.37 -41.06
N GLY A 718 42.41 60.11 -41.54
CA GLY A 718 43.48 59.56 -42.40
C GLY A 718 43.40 58.05 -42.67
N SER A 719 42.71 57.67 -43.76
CA SER A 719 43.01 56.45 -44.53
C SER A 719 44.21 56.75 -45.48
N PRO A 720 44.95 55.75 -46.00
CA PRO A 720 44.44 54.89 -47.08
C PRO A 720 44.91 53.41 -47.08
N ASP A 721 44.27 52.68 -48.00
CA ASP A 721 44.49 51.34 -48.57
C ASP A 721 43.99 50.08 -47.83
#